data_AF-A0A9X2AFR2-F1
#
_entry.id   AF-A0A9X2AFR2-F1
#
_cell.length_a   1.000
_cell.length_b   1.000
_cell.length_c   1.000
_cell.angle_alpha   90.00
_cell.angle_beta   90.00
_cell.angle_gamma   90.00
#
_symmetry.space_group_name_H-M   'P 1'
#
loop_
_entity.id
_entity.type
_entity.pdbx_description
1 polymer ?
#
loop_
_entity_poly.entity_id
_entity_poly.type
_entity_poly.pdbx_seq_one_letter_code
_entity_poly.pdbx_strand_id
1 'polypeptide(L)'
;MNNSNFWLRHLPGLAALCLLGGLRPAAAQGWTGLAQSNYGGTNALYLNPASLADSRHRFYLNVVGVDFNFYNSYLQLDLPGPAREFIDGTRPFRKEYLNEQLAGRPVFASITGEGRLPSLQLALGPRQGIAFTNRVRAFVQANNVSESLARLGRYGFDQADELGLADRLLTDNRFVLTAGAYHEFALSYARTLTANQTHFWKAGATVKYLVGLGGGYLQNDGTSYQVYDSDSIQVQSRNLSYGFVNPDLYNQKGFTAGSLYGAQQPGRGFGLDVGVTYEWRPDFEQYQYRMDGKDWTDNSRNKYRLRVGLALTDLGSISYNNEQYVHQAKLANTRTVQLGQLDTVKVNKADDLAPVLQRLVGLESQSRRFGSALPTTVRLSADYRLLKHLFAGLLWTQNLLPATTVGQRSINSLALTPRIEFSHLEVATPVLLANNYRKVQVGAMLRLGPLVLGSDNIGGLFGLTTTTGADLYLSLGFALHRHKLHDKDGDQVSDKLDKCPKIKGPWELKGCPDTDGDLVPDAADECPSVAGLARFKGCPDTDGDGIPDKLDACPTVAGLVEKNGCPATGAAPASPVVPADSTARPIAPSPVAPAEPAEPQPAVPTATPAAEVPASPRPAAPFSPAPVVPAPNTAAPDADGDGIPDALDACPAIAGPADKKGCP
;
A
#
# COMPACT_ATOMS: atom_id res chain seq x y z
N MET A 1 18.34 -20.69 -49.84
CA MET A 1 16.88 -20.58 -50.05
C MET A 1 16.13 -21.58 -49.17
N ASN A 2 14.91 -21.24 -48.72
CA ASN A 2 14.01 -22.04 -47.86
C ASN A 2 14.59 -22.61 -46.55
N ASN A 3 14.55 -21.81 -45.47
CA ASN A 3 14.47 -22.38 -44.11
C ASN A 3 13.81 -21.46 -43.06
N SER A 4 12.64 -20.91 -43.40
CA SER A 4 11.82 -20.07 -42.50
C SER A 4 11.07 -20.88 -41.44
N ASN A 5 11.78 -21.67 -40.61
CA ASN A 5 11.17 -22.42 -39.49
C ASN A 5 12.13 -22.78 -38.33
N PHE A 6 13.37 -22.28 -38.33
CA PHE A 6 14.39 -22.68 -37.34
C PHE A 6 14.10 -22.20 -35.90
N TRP A 7 13.71 -20.93 -35.74
CA TRP A 7 13.48 -20.30 -34.43
C TRP A 7 12.24 -20.81 -33.66
N LEU A 8 11.25 -21.38 -34.36
CA LEU A 8 9.98 -21.83 -33.76
C LEU A 8 10.01 -23.26 -33.19
N ARG A 9 11.06 -24.04 -33.45
CA ARG A 9 11.13 -25.47 -33.08
C ARG A 9 11.96 -25.81 -31.84
N HIS A 10 12.76 -24.88 -31.31
CA HIS A 10 13.75 -25.17 -30.26
C HIS A 10 13.48 -24.51 -28.89
N LEU A 11 12.26 -24.01 -28.68
CA LEU A 11 11.74 -23.63 -27.35
C LEU A 11 11.49 -24.76 -26.31
N PRO A 12 11.36 -26.07 -26.62
CA PRO A 12 10.93 -27.04 -25.60
C PRO A 12 12.01 -27.42 -24.58
N GLY A 13 13.29 -27.15 -24.84
CA GLY A 13 14.38 -27.45 -23.90
C GLY A 13 14.36 -26.59 -22.64
N LEU A 14 13.94 -25.32 -22.77
CA LEU A 14 13.68 -24.42 -21.63
C LEU A 14 12.29 -24.62 -21.03
N ALA A 15 11.33 -25.16 -21.80
CA ALA A 15 9.99 -25.49 -21.30
C ALA A 15 9.96 -26.70 -20.35
N ALA A 16 10.95 -27.61 -20.42
CA ALA A 16 11.00 -28.83 -19.60
C ALA A 16 11.03 -28.54 -18.08
N LEU A 17 11.65 -27.44 -17.62
CA LEU A 17 11.57 -26.99 -16.23
C LEU A 17 10.19 -26.48 -15.82
N CYS A 18 9.45 -25.90 -16.77
CA CYS A 18 8.17 -25.24 -16.53
C CYS A 18 6.98 -26.20 -16.60
N LEU A 19 7.19 -27.47 -16.94
CA LEU A 19 6.12 -28.44 -17.25
C LEU A 19 5.59 -29.26 -16.06
N LEU A 20 6.03 -28.97 -14.82
CA LEU A 20 5.44 -29.54 -13.60
C LEU A 20 4.25 -28.73 -13.03
N GLY A 21 3.81 -27.67 -13.71
CA GLY A 21 2.57 -26.96 -13.41
C GLY A 21 2.00 -26.32 -14.69
N GLY A 22 0.83 -26.77 -15.15
CA GLY A 22 0.28 -26.50 -16.47
C GLY A 22 -0.22 -25.08 -16.73
N LEU A 23 0.63 -24.06 -16.59
CA LEU A 23 0.38 -22.68 -17.00
C LEU A 23 1.55 -22.21 -17.87
N ARG A 24 1.27 -21.68 -19.06
CA ARG A 24 2.29 -21.10 -19.95
C ARG A 24 2.89 -19.86 -19.25
N PRO A 25 4.18 -19.85 -18.87
CA PRO A 25 4.71 -18.78 -18.05
C PRO A 25 5.05 -17.56 -18.91
N ALA A 26 4.30 -16.50 -18.69
CA ALA A 26 4.64 -15.13 -19.07
C ALA A 26 4.76 -14.36 -17.73
N ALA A 27 5.93 -13.77 -17.45
CA ALA A 27 6.28 -13.23 -16.13
C ALA A 27 6.84 -11.75 -16.20
N ALA A 28 6.73 -10.87 -15.16
CA ALA A 28 7.16 -9.43 -15.21
C ALA A 28 7.44 -8.60 -13.93
N GLN A 29 7.58 -7.27 -14.10
CA GLN A 29 7.54 -6.18 -13.11
C GLN A 29 6.53 -5.10 -13.59
N GLY A 30 5.36 -5.00 -12.97
CA GLY A 30 4.31 -4.01 -13.27
C GLY A 30 3.62 -3.46 -12.02
N TRP A 31 2.28 -3.50 -11.99
CA TRP A 31 1.41 -3.13 -10.86
C TRP A 31 1.27 -1.63 -10.55
N THR A 32 1.62 -0.72 -11.46
CA THR A 32 1.63 0.73 -11.19
C THR A 32 0.24 1.25 -10.80
N GLY A 33 -0.82 0.72 -11.42
CA GLY A 33 -2.20 1.05 -11.03
C GLY A 33 -2.57 0.65 -9.59
N LEU A 34 -1.96 -0.41 -9.04
CA LEU A 34 -2.23 -0.91 -7.69
C LEU A 34 -1.24 -0.38 -6.63
N ALA A 35 -0.04 0.04 -7.03
CA ALA A 35 1.09 0.31 -6.15
C ALA A 35 0.81 1.34 -5.03
N GLN A 36 -0.07 2.32 -5.30
CA GLN A 36 -0.44 3.38 -4.35
C GLN A 36 -1.84 3.19 -3.72
N SER A 37 -2.55 2.10 -4.04
CA SER A 37 -3.87 1.78 -3.44
C SER A 37 -3.80 1.65 -1.92
N ASN A 38 -4.75 2.22 -1.19
CA ASN A 38 -4.84 2.00 0.27
C ASN A 38 -5.35 0.60 0.65
N TYR A 39 -5.85 -0.16 -0.32
CA TYR A 39 -6.38 -1.52 -0.18
C TYR A 39 -5.58 -2.56 -0.98
N GLY A 40 -4.40 -2.18 -1.49
CA GLY A 40 -3.53 -3.08 -2.27
C GLY A 40 -2.92 -4.24 -1.45
N GLY A 41 -3.12 -4.28 -0.14
CA GLY A 41 -2.64 -5.37 0.73
C GLY A 41 -1.12 -5.54 0.66
N THR A 42 -0.67 -6.78 0.48
CA THR A 42 0.77 -7.09 0.38
C THR A 42 1.47 -6.40 -0.78
N ASN A 43 0.73 -6.00 -1.82
CA ASN A 43 1.30 -5.40 -3.03
C ASN A 43 1.93 -4.02 -2.76
N ALA A 44 1.48 -3.29 -1.73
CA ALA A 44 2.04 -1.99 -1.36
C ALA A 44 3.43 -2.10 -0.70
N LEU A 45 3.79 -3.26 -0.13
CA LEU A 45 5.09 -3.43 0.54
C LEU A 45 6.26 -3.44 -0.46
N TYR A 46 6.07 -3.98 -1.66
CA TYR A 46 7.08 -3.96 -2.73
C TYR A 46 7.38 -2.55 -3.25
N LEU A 47 6.50 -1.57 -2.97
CA LEU A 47 6.74 -0.15 -3.24
C LEU A 47 7.43 0.53 -2.05
N ASN A 48 6.86 0.39 -0.85
CA ASN A 48 7.38 1.00 0.37
C ASN A 48 6.95 0.16 1.59
N PRO A 49 7.88 -0.42 2.37
CA PRO A 49 7.53 -1.25 3.52
C PRO A 49 6.79 -0.48 4.63
N ALA A 50 6.90 0.85 4.71
CA ALA A 50 6.14 1.66 5.67
C ALA A 50 4.61 1.63 5.44
N SER A 51 4.15 1.23 4.24
CA SER A 51 2.72 1.09 3.91
C SER A 51 1.98 0.05 4.78
N LEU A 52 2.73 -0.90 5.35
CA LEU A 52 2.23 -1.90 6.29
C LEU A 52 1.72 -1.28 7.62
N ALA A 53 2.23 -0.11 8.01
CA ALA A 53 1.78 0.60 9.21
C ALA A 53 0.44 1.32 8.97
N ASP A 54 -0.54 1.07 9.85
CA ASP A 54 -1.89 1.65 9.73
C ASP A 54 -2.53 1.30 8.36
N SER A 55 -2.43 0.02 8.01
CA SER A 55 -3.15 -0.62 6.90
C SER A 55 -4.66 -0.62 7.14
N ARG A 56 -5.46 -0.55 6.05
CA ARG A 56 -6.93 -0.72 6.10
C ARG A 56 -7.36 -2.16 6.38
N HIS A 57 -6.45 -3.12 6.24
CA HIS A 57 -6.70 -4.52 6.53
C HIS A 57 -6.30 -4.88 7.98
N ARG A 58 -7.11 -5.73 8.62
CA ARG A 58 -6.73 -6.44 9.84
C ARG A 58 -5.89 -7.68 9.48
N PHE A 59 -6.29 -8.35 8.40
CA PHE A 59 -5.65 -9.51 7.81
C PHE A 59 -5.76 -9.37 6.29
N TYR A 60 -4.69 -9.69 5.57
CA TYR A 60 -4.71 -9.80 4.11
C TYR A 60 -3.87 -11.01 3.69
N LEU A 61 -4.43 -11.85 2.82
CA LEU A 61 -3.79 -13.02 2.23
C LEU A 61 -3.76 -12.84 0.71
N ASN A 62 -2.60 -12.57 0.13
CA ASN A 62 -2.39 -12.83 -1.30
C ASN A 62 -2.40 -14.34 -1.48
N VAL A 63 -3.21 -14.87 -2.40
CA VAL A 63 -3.21 -16.30 -2.76
C VAL A 63 -2.26 -16.50 -3.93
N VAL A 64 -2.45 -15.72 -4.99
CA VAL A 64 -1.60 -15.72 -6.17
C VAL A 64 -1.65 -14.34 -6.82
N GLY A 65 -0.52 -13.89 -7.34
CA GLY A 65 -0.41 -12.78 -8.28
C GLY A 65 0.54 -13.17 -9.39
N VAL A 66 0.20 -12.84 -10.63
CA VAL A 66 1.05 -12.99 -11.80
C VAL A 66 1.04 -11.69 -12.58
N ASP A 67 2.12 -11.47 -13.31
CA ASP A 67 2.48 -10.23 -13.97
C ASP A 67 3.23 -10.64 -15.23
N PHE A 68 2.96 -10.09 -16.41
CA PHE A 68 3.76 -10.23 -17.63
C PHE A 68 4.05 -8.88 -18.28
N ASN A 69 5.25 -8.73 -18.84
CA ASN A 69 5.79 -7.52 -19.41
C ASN A 69 6.90 -7.88 -20.38
N PHE A 70 6.94 -7.05 -21.40
CA PHE A 70 7.94 -7.04 -22.43
C PHE A 70 8.15 -5.57 -22.76
N TYR A 71 9.36 -5.06 -22.59
CA TYR A 71 9.70 -3.67 -22.87
C TYR A 71 10.97 -3.63 -23.68
N ASN A 72 10.99 -2.81 -24.73
CA ASN A 72 12.20 -2.59 -25.50
C ASN A 72 12.24 -1.16 -26.06
N SER A 73 13.42 -0.72 -26.50
CA SER A 73 13.64 0.62 -27.06
C SER A 73 14.11 0.62 -28.52
N TYR A 74 14.08 -0.52 -29.21
CA TYR A 74 14.63 -0.68 -30.57
C TYR A 74 13.56 -1.00 -31.62
N LEU A 75 12.56 -1.80 -31.25
CA LEU A 75 11.43 -2.19 -32.10
C LEU A 75 10.15 -1.56 -31.56
N GLN A 76 9.45 -0.85 -32.44
CA GLN A 76 8.08 -0.40 -32.24
C GLN A 76 7.15 -1.26 -33.09
N LEU A 77 6.13 -1.82 -32.45
CA LEU A 77 5.02 -2.47 -33.13
C LEU A 77 4.06 -1.39 -33.65
N ASP A 78 3.80 -1.44 -34.95
CA ASP A 78 2.90 -0.54 -35.67
C ASP A 78 1.88 -1.39 -36.44
N LEU A 79 0.68 -1.53 -35.88
CA LEU A 79 -0.36 -2.41 -36.42
C LEU A 79 -1.22 -1.62 -37.42
N PRO A 80 -1.29 -2.02 -38.71
CA PRO A 80 -2.25 -1.43 -39.63
C PRO A 80 -3.66 -1.94 -39.27
N GLY A 81 -4.42 -1.13 -38.53
CA GLY A 81 -5.79 -1.41 -38.11
C GLY A 81 -5.92 -1.77 -36.62
N PRO A 82 -7.16 -1.94 -36.13
CA PRO A 82 -7.43 -2.20 -34.71
C PRO A 82 -6.90 -3.57 -34.28
N ALA A 83 -6.31 -3.66 -33.08
CA ALA A 83 -5.67 -4.87 -32.57
C ALA A 83 -6.58 -6.12 -32.57
N ARG A 84 -7.90 -5.95 -32.45
CA ARG A 84 -8.89 -7.04 -32.56
C ARG A 84 -8.71 -7.88 -33.83
N GLU A 85 -8.40 -7.27 -34.98
CA GLU A 85 -8.28 -8.00 -36.25
C GLU A 85 -7.14 -9.02 -36.23
N PHE A 86 -6.10 -8.77 -35.44
CA PHE A 86 -4.96 -9.66 -35.23
C PHE A 86 -5.24 -10.70 -34.13
N ILE A 87 -5.99 -10.33 -33.09
CA ILE A 87 -6.42 -11.25 -32.01
C ILE A 87 -7.41 -12.29 -32.55
N ASP A 88 -8.39 -11.85 -33.34
CA ASP A 88 -9.41 -12.68 -33.97
C ASP A 88 -8.87 -13.45 -35.20
N GLY A 89 -7.59 -13.28 -35.54
CA GLY A 89 -6.91 -13.99 -36.64
C GLY A 89 -7.28 -13.53 -38.05
N THR A 90 -8.20 -12.57 -38.20
CA THR A 90 -8.67 -12.05 -39.50
C THR A 90 -7.58 -11.35 -40.32
N ARG A 91 -6.55 -10.80 -39.67
CA ARG A 91 -5.39 -10.17 -40.30
C ARG A 91 -4.10 -10.83 -39.82
N PRO A 92 -3.30 -11.46 -40.70
CA PRO A 92 -2.06 -12.12 -40.29
C PRO A 92 -1.00 -11.11 -39.85
N PHE A 93 -0.27 -11.44 -38.79
CA PHE A 93 0.93 -10.72 -38.39
C PHE A 93 2.02 -10.84 -39.46
N ARG A 94 2.72 -9.74 -39.74
CA ARG A 94 3.86 -9.71 -40.66
C ARG A 94 5.04 -8.95 -40.04
N LYS A 95 6.26 -9.21 -40.53
CA LYS A 95 7.50 -8.66 -39.94
C LYS A 95 7.63 -7.14 -40.16
N GLU A 96 7.01 -6.62 -41.20
CA GLU A 96 7.05 -5.22 -41.62
C GLU A 96 6.31 -4.31 -40.63
N TYR A 97 5.52 -4.87 -39.71
CA TYR A 97 4.87 -4.15 -38.61
C TYR A 97 5.83 -3.84 -37.44
N LEU A 98 7.09 -4.31 -37.50
CA LEU A 98 8.12 -4.06 -36.49
C LEU A 98 9.14 -3.05 -37.01
N ASN A 99 8.84 -1.77 -36.77
CA ASN A 99 9.67 -0.64 -37.18
C ASN A 99 10.85 -0.43 -36.21
N GLU A 100 12.02 -0.11 -36.75
CA GLU A 100 13.19 0.26 -35.94
C GLU A 100 13.03 1.65 -35.31
N GLN A 101 13.69 1.85 -34.18
CA GLN A 101 13.73 3.09 -33.41
C GLN A 101 15.21 3.48 -33.21
N LEU A 102 15.81 4.06 -34.25
CA LEU A 102 17.19 4.54 -34.21
C LEU A 102 17.21 5.97 -33.66
N ALA A 103 18.01 6.21 -32.63
CA ALA A 103 18.07 7.47 -31.89
C ALA A 103 19.51 7.93 -31.59
N GLY A 104 20.53 7.26 -32.15
CA GLY A 104 21.94 7.48 -31.84
C GLY A 104 22.28 7.15 -30.38
N ARG A 105 21.54 6.23 -29.74
CA ARG A 105 21.66 5.93 -28.30
C ARG A 105 21.60 4.43 -28.03
N PRO A 106 22.33 3.92 -27.01
CA PRO A 106 22.24 2.52 -26.65
C PRO A 106 20.79 2.07 -26.40
N VAL A 107 20.49 0.90 -26.96
CA VAL A 107 19.18 0.25 -26.88
C VAL A 107 19.11 -0.70 -25.69
N PHE A 108 17.89 -0.97 -25.25
CA PHE A 108 17.59 -1.89 -24.17
C PHE A 108 16.40 -2.78 -24.54
N ALA A 109 16.40 -3.99 -24.01
CA ALA A 109 15.26 -4.90 -24.02
C ALA A 109 15.13 -5.59 -22.66
N SER A 110 13.91 -5.87 -22.23
CA SER A 110 13.61 -6.51 -20.96
C SER A 110 12.33 -7.32 -21.06
N ILE A 111 12.43 -8.59 -20.73
CA ILE A 111 11.31 -9.48 -20.40
C ILE A 111 11.54 -9.84 -18.94
N THR A 112 10.61 -9.58 -18.03
CA THR A 112 10.90 -9.81 -16.59
C THR A 112 10.14 -11.01 -16.02
N GLY A 113 9.75 -10.96 -14.75
CA GLY A 113 9.25 -12.13 -14.06
C GLY A 113 8.78 -11.86 -12.66
N GLU A 114 7.51 -12.10 -12.36
CA GLU A 114 6.99 -12.05 -11.00
C GLU A 114 5.74 -12.93 -10.83
N GLY A 115 5.89 -13.95 -9.99
CA GLY A 115 4.79 -14.69 -9.36
C GLY A 115 4.77 -14.36 -7.87
N ARG A 116 3.75 -13.65 -7.41
CA ARG A 116 3.47 -13.41 -5.98
C ARG A 116 2.73 -14.63 -5.43
N LEU A 117 3.41 -15.44 -4.64
CA LEU A 117 2.87 -16.67 -4.05
C LEU A 117 2.12 -16.37 -2.73
N PRO A 118 1.56 -17.38 -2.02
CA PRO A 118 0.85 -17.14 -0.77
C PRO A 118 1.62 -16.26 0.21
N SER A 119 1.07 -15.09 0.48
CA SER A 119 1.71 -14.02 1.27
C SER A 119 0.72 -13.44 2.26
N LEU A 120 1.16 -13.24 3.49
CA LEU A 120 0.32 -12.87 4.63
C LEU A 120 0.72 -11.52 5.20
N GLN A 121 -0.27 -10.65 5.43
CA GLN A 121 -0.13 -9.38 6.15
C GLN A 121 -1.07 -9.38 7.37
N LEU A 122 -0.53 -9.05 8.54
CA LEU A 122 -1.26 -8.96 9.82
C LEU A 122 -1.07 -7.60 10.47
N ALA A 123 -2.18 -7.04 10.97
CA ALA A 123 -2.20 -5.83 11.77
C ALA A 123 -1.95 -6.12 13.26
N LEU A 124 -0.83 -5.64 13.80
CA LEU A 124 -0.52 -5.72 15.24
C LEU A 124 -1.08 -4.49 15.97
N GLY A 125 -2.41 -4.43 16.06
CA GLY A 125 -3.13 -3.29 16.61
C GLY A 125 -3.14 -2.07 15.66
N PRO A 126 -3.44 -0.86 16.17
CA PRO A 126 -3.68 0.31 15.31
C PRO A 126 -2.42 0.80 14.59
N ARG A 127 -1.26 0.77 15.26
CA ARG A 127 -0.02 1.49 14.88
C ARG A 127 1.07 0.62 14.23
N GLN A 128 0.93 -0.70 14.22
CA GLN A 128 1.98 -1.64 13.79
C GLN A 128 1.43 -2.73 12.86
N GLY A 129 2.31 -3.33 12.07
CA GLY A 129 1.98 -4.49 11.24
C GLY A 129 3.22 -5.36 10.96
N ILE A 130 2.97 -6.63 10.68
CA ILE A 130 3.95 -7.59 10.16
C ILE A 130 3.43 -8.20 8.86
N ALA A 131 4.34 -8.56 7.95
CA ALA A 131 3.97 -9.34 6.78
C ALA A 131 5.08 -10.34 6.41
N PHE A 132 4.66 -11.53 5.98
CA PHE A 132 5.50 -12.48 5.29
C PHE A 132 5.09 -12.49 3.82
N THR A 133 6.01 -12.13 2.92
CA THR A 133 5.77 -12.14 1.49
C THR A 133 6.65 -13.17 0.80
N ASN A 134 6.04 -13.93 -0.10
CA ASN A 134 6.69 -14.92 -0.94
C ASN A 134 6.53 -14.52 -2.40
N ARG A 135 7.64 -14.45 -3.13
CA ARG A 135 7.69 -14.02 -4.52
C ARG A 135 8.74 -14.80 -5.29
N VAL A 136 8.41 -15.28 -6.50
CA VAL A 136 9.39 -15.76 -7.48
C VAL A 136 9.55 -14.71 -8.56
N ARG A 137 10.80 -14.35 -8.88
CA ARG A 137 11.13 -13.48 -10.01
C ARG A 137 11.89 -14.23 -11.09
N ALA A 138 11.68 -13.82 -12.34
CA ALA A 138 12.44 -14.26 -13.51
C ALA A 138 12.82 -13.03 -14.35
N PHE A 139 13.79 -13.12 -15.24
CA PHE A 139 14.12 -12.02 -16.16
C PHE A 139 15.06 -12.48 -17.28
N VAL A 140 14.97 -11.76 -18.40
CA VAL A 140 15.94 -11.69 -19.49
C VAL A 140 16.06 -10.21 -19.88
N GLN A 141 17.23 -9.63 -19.72
CA GLN A 141 17.48 -8.22 -20.00
C GLN A 141 18.73 -8.03 -20.85
N ALA A 142 18.63 -7.17 -21.85
CA ALA A 142 19.73 -6.69 -22.66
C ALA A 142 19.88 -5.19 -22.40
N ASN A 143 21.05 -4.78 -21.91
CA ASN A 143 21.32 -3.41 -21.49
C ASN A 143 22.50 -2.82 -22.24
N ASN A 144 22.36 -1.55 -22.62
CA ASN A 144 23.39 -0.74 -23.26
C ASN A 144 23.96 -1.35 -24.57
N VAL A 145 23.12 -2.08 -25.31
CA VAL A 145 23.47 -2.63 -26.63
C VAL A 145 23.61 -1.47 -27.63
N SER A 146 24.66 -1.46 -28.44
CA SER A 146 24.83 -0.45 -29.50
C SER A 146 23.78 -0.61 -30.60
N GLU A 147 23.39 0.48 -31.26
CA GLU A 147 22.47 0.41 -32.41
C GLU A 147 23.07 -0.43 -33.54
N SER A 148 24.38 -0.30 -33.78
CA SER A 148 25.16 -1.11 -34.72
C SER A 148 25.00 -2.61 -34.45
N LEU A 149 25.19 -3.05 -33.21
CA LEU A 149 25.06 -4.46 -32.82
C LEU A 149 23.59 -4.94 -32.86
N ALA A 150 22.63 -4.08 -32.53
CA ALA A 150 21.20 -4.41 -32.61
C ALA A 150 20.72 -4.58 -34.06
N ARG A 151 21.26 -3.79 -35.01
CA ARG A 151 20.99 -3.91 -36.45
C ARG A 151 21.58 -5.19 -37.01
N LEU A 152 22.85 -5.48 -36.74
CA LEU A 152 23.50 -6.74 -37.13
C LEU A 152 22.79 -7.97 -36.53
N GLY A 153 22.35 -7.89 -35.27
CA GLY A 153 21.58 -8.95 -34.63
C GLY A 153 20.15 -9.15 -35.17
N ARG A 154 19.60 -8.17 -35.90
CA ARG A 154 18.27 -8.24 -36.54
C ARG A 154 18.35 -8.74 -37.98
N TYR A 155 19.30 -8.22 -38.74
CA TYR A 155 19.39 -8.40 -40.20
C TYR A 155 20.40 -9.47 -40.62
N GLY A 156 21.45 -9.69 -39.83
CA GLY A 156 22.58 -10.55 -40.19
C GLY A 156 23.83 -9.74 -40.57
N PHE A 157 24.93 -10.46 -40.78
CA PHE A 157 26.20 -9.89 -41.26
C PHE A 157 26.22 -9.74 -42.79
N ASP A 158 25.41 -10.52 -43.50
CA ASP A 158 25.17 -10.43 -44.94
C ASP A 158 24.60 -9.08 -45.39
N GLN A 159 23.88 -8.37 -44.51
CA GLN A 159 23.40 -7.01 -44.77
C GLN A 159 24.32 -5.92 -44.19
N ALA A 160 25.52 -6.23 -43.69
CA ALA A 160 26.39 -5.23 -43.05
C ALA A 160 26.78 -4.08 -43.98
N ASP A 161 26.97 -4.33 -45.28
CA ASP A 161 27.18 -3.32 -46.32
C ASP A 161 25.98 -2.38 -46.46
N GLU A 162 24.79 -2.95 -46.67
CA GLU A 162 23.53 -2.21 -46.82
C GLU A 162 23.19 -1.35 -45.60
N LEU A 163 23.60 -1.79 -44.41
CA LEU A 163 23.40 -1.08 -43.15
C LEU A 163 24.44 0.02 -42.90
N GLY A 164 25.52 0.10 -43.71
CA GLY A 164 26.64 1.04 -43.53
C GLY A 164 27.56 0.68 -42.35
N LEU A 165 27.71 -0.61 -42.07
CA LEU A 165 28.44 -1.17 -40.91
C LEU A 165 29.66 -2.01 -41.30
N ALA A 166 29.75 -2.46 -42.55
CA ALA A 166 30.93 -3.16 -43.09
C ALA A 166 32.18 -2.26 -43.15
N ASP A 167 33.34 -2.90 -43.11
CA ASP A 167 34.71 -2.33 -43.09
C ASP A 167 34.99 -1.25 -42.03
N ARG A 168 34.05 -0.99 -41.13
CA ARG A 168 34.16 0.03 -40.09
C ARG A 168 34.58 -0.59 -38.76
N LEU A 169 35.57 0.01 -38.10
CA LEU A 169 35.88 -0.31 -36.71
C LEU A 169 34.81 0.29 -35.79
N LEU A 170 34.02 -0.57 -35.17
CA LEU A 170 32.94 -0.25 -34.25
C LEU A 170 33.43 -0.45 -32.81
N THR A 171 33.44 0.64 -32.03
CA THR A 171 34.08 0.74 -30.69
C THR A 171 33.10 1.03 -29.56
N ASP A 172 31.81 1.13 -29.88
CA ASP A 172 30.70 1.50 -28.99
C ASP A 172 30.08 0.31 -28.23
N ASN A 173 30.60 -0.90 -28.43
CA ASN A 173 30.13 -2.12 -27.81
C ASN A 173 30.45 -2.17 -26.30
N ARG A 174 29.44 -1.87 -25.47
CA ARG A 174 29.46 -2.07 -24.01
C ARG A 174 28.12 -2.59 -23.52
N PHE A 175 27.86 -3.89 -23.65
CA PHE A 175 26.55 -4.45 -23.31
C PHE A 175 26.58 -5.40 -22.12
N VAL A 176 25.44 -5.54 -21.45
CA VAL A 176 25.19 -6.59 -20.46
C VAL A 176 23.90 -7.32 -20.83
N LEU A 177 24.03 -8.59 -21.19
CA LEU A 177 22.92 -9.53 -21.28
C LEU A 177 22.86 -10.29 -19.95
N THR A 178 21.72 -10.28 -19.27
CA THR A 178 21.48 -11.04 -18.04
C THR A 178 20.19 -11.82 -18.15
N ALA A 179 20.19 -13.06 -17.66
CA ALA A 179 19.01 -13.88 -17.55
C ALA A 179 19.02 -14.64 -16.22
N GLY A 180 17.87 -14.88 -15.61
CA GLY A 180 17.81 -15.68 -14.39
C GLY A 180 16.45 -15.75 -13.75
N ALA A 181 16.37 -16.56 -12.70
CA ALA A 181 15.19 -16.69 -11.85
C ALA A 181 15.62 -16.90 -10.39
N TYR A 182 14.87 -16.32 -9.46
CA TYR A 182 15.13 -16.44 -8.03
C TYR A 182 13.84 -16.33 -7.21
N HIS A 183 13.84 -17.01 -6.07
CA HIS A 183 12.77 -17.00 -5.09
C HIS A 183 13.17 -16.07 -3.94
N GLU A 184 12.24 -15.21 -3.53
CA GLU A 184 12.36 -14.27 -2.43
C GLU A 184 11.38 -14.63 -1.32
N PHE A 185 11.93 -14.91 -0.14
CA PHE A 185 11.18 -15.00 1.11
C PHE A 185 11.47 -13.73 1.90
N ALA A 186 10.46 -12.93 2.22
CA ALA A 186 10.66 -11.67 2.92
C ALA A 186 9.80 -11.54 4.18
N LEU A 187 10.41 -11.04 5.25
CA LEU A 187 9.75 -10.65 6.49
C LEU A 187 9.78 -9.13 6.61
N SER A 188 8.60 -8.53 6.75
CA SER A 188 8.41 -7.09 6.83
C SER A 188 7.83 -6.67 8.18
N TYR A 189 8.31 -5.56 8.72
CA TYR A 189 7.73 -4.91 9.89
C TYR A 189 7.62 -3.41 9.65
N ALA A 190 6.53 -2.80 10.09
CA ALA A 190 6.34 -1.36 10.02
C ALA A 190 5.58 -0.81 11.21
N ARG A 191 5.89 0.45 11.56
CA ARG A 191 5.33 1.15 12.70
C ARG A 191 5.08 2.64 12.40
N THR A 192 3.98 3.13 12.96
CA THR A 192 3.69 4.55 13.13
C THR A 192 4.61 5.16 14.20
N LEU A 193 5.33 6.22 13.84
CA LEU A 193 6.25 6.95 14.71
C LEU A 193 5.54 8.08 15.47
N THR A 194 4.83 8.97 14.77
CA THR A 194 3.99 10.02 15.37
C THR A 194 2.51 9.65 15.23
N ALA A 195 1.70 9.93 16.25
CA ALA A 195 0.29 9.59 16.28
C ALA A 195 -0.55 10.71 16.90
N ASN A 196 -1.84 10.76 16.55
CA ASN A 196 -2.81 11.74 17.04
C ASN A 196 -2.38 13.20 16.82
N GLN A 197 -1.81 13.47 15.64
CA GLN A 197 -1.34 14.78 15.19
C GLN A 197 -1.65 14.96 13.70
N THR A 198 -1.66 16.21 13.24
CA THR A 198 -1.82 16.59 11.83
C THR A 198 -0.70 16.06 10.91
N HIS A 199 0.49 15.83 11.47
CA HIS A 199 1.69 15.35 10.77
C HIS A 199 2.05 13.94 11.25
N PHE A 200 1.83 12.94 10.39
CA PHE A 200 1.87 11.53 10.75
C PHE A 200 3.00 10.80 10.03
N TRP A 201 3.96 10.26 10.79
CA TRP A 201 5.13 9.58 10.25
C TRP A 201 5.03 8.06 10.45
N LYS A 202 5.43 7.31 9.42
CA LYS A 202 5.51 5.84 9.40
C LYS A 202 6.88 5.42 8.89
N ALA A 203 7.43 4.35 9.45
CA ALA A 203 8.65 3.72 8.93
C ALA A 203 8.45 2.20 8.87
N GLY A 204 9.15 1.56 7.95
CA GLY A 204 9.15 0.11 7.80
C GLY A 204 10.42 -0.41 7.15
N ALA A 205 10.68 -1.69 7.37
CA ALA A 205 11.79 -2.41 6.76
C ALA A 205 11.36 -3.85 6.43
N THR A 206 12.00 -4.40 5.39
CA THR A 206 11.78 -5.77 4.92
C THR A 206 13.13 -6.46 4.72
N VAL A 207 13.35 -7.56 5.44
CA VAL A 207 14.53 -8.42 5.27
C VAL A 207 14.16 -9.56 4.33
N LYS A 208 14.97 -9.80 3.31
CA LYS A 208 14.79 -10.83 2.28
C LYS A 208 15.86 -11.91 2.37
N TYR A 209 15.44 -13.16 2.32
CA TYR A 209 16.28 -14.29 1.95
C TYR A 209 16.01 -14.66 0.50
N LEU A 210 17.07 -14.86 -0.29
CA LEU A 210 17.01 -15.06 -1.73
C LEU A 210 17.61 -16.41 -2.08
N VAL A 211 16.87 -17.19 -2.86
CA VAL A 211 17.31 -18.46 -3.44
C VAL A 211 17.41 -18.26 -4.95
N GLY A 212 18.63 -18.20 -5.46
CA GLY A 212 18.88 -18.17 -6.90
C GLY A 212 18.49 -19.53 -7.47
N LEU A 213 17.40 -19.59 -8.22
CA LEU A 213 16.94 -20.83 -8.85
C LEU A 213 17.88 -21.19 -10.01
N GLY A 214 18.22 -20.19 -10.82
CA GLY A 214 19.25 -20.27 -11.85
C GLY A 214 19.51 -18.91 -12.49
N GLY A 215 20.53 -18.83 -13.34
CA GLY A 215 20.79 -17.61 -14.10
C GLY A 215 22.15 -17.60 -14.78
N GLY A 216 22.42 -16.53 -15.50
CA GLY A 216 23.66 -16.28 -16.20
C GLY A 216 23.72 -14.90 -16.83
N TYR A 217 24.88 -14.56 -17.38
CA TYR A 217 25.14 -13.29 -18.02
C TYR A 217 26.22 -13.41 -19.09
N LEU A 218 26.20 -12.45 -20.02
CA LEU A 218 27.28 -12.11 -20.94
C LEU A 218 27.52 -10.61 -20.82
N GLN A 219 28.69 -10.22 -20.35
CA GLN A 219 29.10 -8.84 -20.15
C GLN A 219 30.26 -8.50 -21.08
N ASN A 220 30.07 -7.45 -21.89
CA ASN A 220 31.07 -6.87 -22.76
C ASN A 220 31.38 -5.44 -22.28
N ASP A 221 32.64 -5.15 -21.96
CA ASP A 221 33.08 -3.82 -21.55
C ASP A 221 34.17 -3.28 -22.49
N GLY A 222 33.74 -2.91 -23.71
CA GLY A 222 34.57 -2.19 -24.68
C GLY A 222 35.32 -3.06 -25.67
N THR A 223 34.73 -4.17 -26.13
CA THR A 223 35.26 -4.94 -27.26
C THR A 223 35.03 -4.19 -28.56
N SER A 224 36.11 -3.84 -29.28
CA SER A 224 35.98 -3.29 -30.63
C SER A 224 35.81 -4.42 -31.64
N TYR A 225 35.09 -4.18 -32.72
CA TYR A 225 34.89 -5.17 -33.79
C TYR A 225 34.81 -4.52 -35.16
N GLN A 226 35.15 -5.29 -36.19
CA GLN A 226 35.06 -4.88 -37.60
C GLN A 226 34.48 -6.06 -38.38
N VAL A 227 33.44 -5.82 -39.17
CA VAL A 227 32.84 -6.80 -40.09
C VAL A 227 33.45 -6.53 -41.46
N TYR A 228 34.08 -7.50 -42.11
CA TYR A 228 34.69 -7.30 -43.43
C TYR A 228 33.81 -7.83 -44.57
N ASP A 229 33.07 -8.89 -44.31
CA ASP A 229 32.18 -9.55 -45.27
C ASP A 229 31.05 -10.28 -44.52
N SER A 230 30.16 -10.97 -45.24
CA SER A 230 29.02 -11.69 -44.65
C SER A 230 29.41 -12.76 -43.62
N ASP A 231 30.63 -13.30 -43.73
CA ASP A 231 31.11 -14.48 -43.02
C ASP A 231 32.38 -14.20 -42.20
N SER A 232 32.85 -12.95 -42.07
CA SER A 232 34.08 -12.65 -41.35
C SER A 232 34.04 -11.38 -40.50
N ILE A 233 34.49 -11.55 -39.26
CA ILE A 233 34.47 -10.52 -38.21
C ILE A 233 35.80 -10.56 -37.44
N GLN A 234 36.49 -9.42 -37.34
CA GLN A 234 37.57 -9.26 -36.38
C GLN A 234 37.03 -8.76 -35.05
N VAL A 235 37.41 -9.44 -33.97
CA VAL A 235 37.04 -9.10 -32.59
C VAL A 235 38.31 -8.73 -31.83
N GLN A 236 38.39 -7.47 -31.42
CA GLN A 236 39.46 -6.91 -30.59
C GLN A 236 38.95 -6.83 -29.14
N SER A 237 38.98 -7.96 -28.42
CA SER A 237 38.50 -8.02 -27.05
C SER A 237 39.43 -7.29 -26.09
N ARG A 238 38.84 -6.50 -25.18
CA ARG A 238 39.52 -5.99 -23.99
C ARG A 238 38.97 -6.60 -22.70
N ASN A 239 37.64 -6.75 -22.58
CA ASN A 239 36.97 -7.28 -21.40
C ASN A 239 35.63 -7.95 -21.78
N LEU A 240 35.66 -9.18 -22.28
CA LEU A 240 34.46 -10.02 -22.43
C LEU A 240 34.42 -11.06 -21.31
N SER A 241 33.28 -11.21 -20.66
CA SER A 241 33.10 -12.22 -19.61
C SER A 241 31.70 -12.80 -19.64
N TYR A 242 31.56 -14.05 -19.19
CA TYR A 242 30.27 -14.70 -19.03
C TYR A 242 30.25 -15.54 -17.75
N GLY A 243 29.06 -15.85 -17.28
CA GLY A 243 28.86 -16.89 -16.27
C GLY A 243 27.43 -17.42 -16.30
N PHE A 244 27.23 -18.66 -15.89
CA PHE A 244 25.92 -19.31 -15.89
C PHE A 244 25.82 -20.45 -14.87
N VAL A 245 24.59 -20.83 -14.54
CA VAL A 245 24.23 -22.07 -13.84
C VAL A 245 23.87 -23.12 -14.90
N ASN A 246 24.58 -24.24 -14.92
CA ASN A 246 24.39 -25.34 -15.87
C ASN A 246 22.95 -25.92 -15.76
N PRO A 247 22.15 -25.93 -16.86
CA PRO A 247 20.83 -26.55 -16.93
C PRO A 247 20.76 -28.04 -16.56
N ASP A 248 21.88 -28.77 -16.58
CA ASP A 248 21.93 -30.18 -16.19
C ASP A 248 21.45 -30.41 -14.75
N LEU A 249 21.57 -29.40 -13.85
CA LEU A 249 21.04 -29.40 -12.49
C LEU A 249 19.59 -29.92 -12.41
N TYR A 250 18.75 -29.50 -13.35
CA TYR A 250 17.31 -29.82 -13.36
C TYR A 250 16.98 -31.12 -14.08
N ASN A 251 17.93 -31.65 -14.87
CA ASN A 251 17.78 -32.90 -15.63
C ASN A 251 18.33 -34.12 -14.85
N GLN A 252 18.82 -33.91 -13.62
CA GLN A 252 19.36 -35.00 -12.80
C GLN A 252 18.28 -35.94 -12.29
N LYS A 253 18.59 -37.25 -12.31
CA LYS A 253 17.80 -38.25 -11.59
C LYS A 253 17.86 -37.96 -10.09
N GLY A 254 16.70 -37.67 -9.49
CA GLY A 254 16.61 -37.28 -8.08
C GLY A 254 16.58 -35.77 -7.82
N PHE A 255 16.36 -34.93 -8.85
CA PHE A 255 16.03 -33.52 -8.64
C PHE A 255 14.79 -33.38 -7.73
N THR A 256 14.90 -32.58 -6.67
CA THR A 256 13.82 -32.30 -5.72
C THR A 256 13.80 -30.83 -5.33
N ALA A 257 12.78 -30.39 -4.59
CA ALA A 257 12.80 -29.08 -3.94
C ALA A 257 14.05 -28.89 -3.05
N GLY A 258 14.59 -29.96 -2.44
CA GLY A 258 15.84 -29.91 -1.68
C GLY A 258 17.07 -29.53 -2.51
N SER A 259 17.07 -29.81 -3.82
CA SER A 259 18.12 -29.38 -4.76
C SER A 259 18.14 -27.85 -4.96
N LEU A 260 16.99 -27.18 -4.78
CA LEU A 260 16.86 -25.73 -4.92
C LEU A 260 16.89 -24.97 -3.59
N TYR A 261 16.34 -25.53 -2.51
CA TYR A 261 16.18 -24.83 -1.22
C TYR A 261 17.10 -25.37 -0.11
N GLY A 262 17.86 -26.44 -0.38
CA GLY A 262 18.77 -27.08 0.57
C GLY A 262 20.23 -26.65 0.40
N ALA A 263 21.15 -27.48 0.91
CA ALA A 263 22.59 -27.22 0.88
C ALA A 263 23.20 -27.14 -0.53
N GLN A 264 22.55 -27.74 -1.53
CA GLN A 264 23.02 -27.80 -2.92
C GLN A 264 22.51 -26.64 -3.82
N GLN A 265 21.75 -25.69 -3.26
CA GLN A 265 21.19 -24.56 -4.01
C GLN A 265 22.27 -23.82 -4.85
N PRO A 266 22.02 -23.49 -6.13
CA PRO A 266 23.07 -22.97 -7.01
C PRO A 266 23.45 -21.52 -6.69
N GLY A 267 22.53 -20.74 -6.12
CA GLY A 267 22.80 -19.40 -5.61
C GLY A 267 21.99 -19.05 -4.38
N ARG A 268 22.56 -18.23 -3.50
CA ARG A 268 21.92 -17.70 -2.29
C ARG A 268 22.24 -16.23 -2.10
N GLY A 269 21.33 -15.48 -1.47
CA GLY A 269 21.50 -14.06 -1.26
C GLY A 269 20.65 -13.51 -0.14
N PHE A 270 20.88 -12.24 0.16
CA PHE A 270 20.08 -11.46 1.09
C PHE A 270 19.72 -10.12 0.45
N GLY A 271 18.57 -9.59 0.85
CA GLY A 271 18.10 -8.28 0.43
C GLY A 271 17.49 -7.48 1.59
N LEU A 272 17.45 -6.17 1.43
CA LEU A 272 16.82 -5.23 2.35
C LEU A 272 15.97 -4.23 1.57
N ASP A 273 14.75 -3.97 2.07
CA ASP A 273 14.00 -2.76 1.73
C ASP A 273 13.87 -1.90 2.98
N VAL A 274 14.00 -0.59 2.82
CA VAL A 274 13.69 0.40 3.87
C VAL A 274 12.80 1.48 3.29
N GLY A 275 11.90 2.01 4.11
CA GLY A 275 11.00 3.06 3.66
C GLY A 275 10.41 3.87 4.80
N VAL A 276 10.09 5.12 4.46
CA VAL A 276 9.43 6.10 5.33
C VAL A 276 8.23 6.64 4.57
N THR A 277 7.15 6.96 5.29
CA THR A 277 5.97 7.63 4.75
C THR A 277 5.52 8.73 5.70
N TYR A 278 5.37 9.93 5.16
CA TYR A 278 4.74 11.08 5.79
C TYR A 278 3.29 11.18 5.29
N GLU A 279 2.36 11.48 6.19
CA GLU A 279 0.97 11.77 5.87
C GLU A 279 0.54 13.07 6.55
N TRP A 280 0.00 14.01 5.76
CA TRP A 280 -0.69 15.19 6.25
C TRP A 280 -2.18 14.88 6.41
N ARG A 281 -2.67 15.06 7.63
CA ARG A 281 -4.02 14.73 8.10
C ARG A 281 -4.59 15.95 8.84
N PRO A 282 -4.99 17.04 8.15
CA PRO A 282 -5.55 18.22 8.82
C PRO A 282 -6.78 17.83 9.64
N ASP A 283 -7.66 17.06 9.00
CA ASP A 283 -8.93 16.61 9.56
C ASP A 283 -8.79 15.38 10.50
N PHE A 284 -7.73 15.27 11.32
CA PHE A 284 -7.42 14.02 12.05
C PHE A 284 -8.40 13.69 13.18
N GLU A 285 -9.00 14.71 13.80
CA GLU A 285 -9.89 14.60 14.97
C GLU A 285 -11.20 13.87 14.63
N GLN A 286 -11.76 14.07 13.43
CA GLN A 286 -12.98 13.39 12.97
C GLN A 286 -12.85 11.84 12.93
N TYR A 287 -11.62 11.33 13.00
CA TYR A 287 -11.33 9.89 13.01
C TYR A 287 -11.05 9.37 14.43
N GLN A 288 -11.09 10.21 15.46
CA GLN A 288 -11.05 9.76 16.85
C GLN A 288 -12.49 9.61 17.36
N TYR A 289 -12.73 8.62 18.21
CA TYR A 289 -14.00 8.42 18.89
C TYR A 289 -13.77 7.74 20.24
N ARG A 290 -14.52 8.14 21.26
CA ARG A 290 -14.52 7.46 22.56
C ARG A 290 -15.48 6.27 22.50
N MET A 291 -15.06 5.14 23.06
CA MET A 291 -15.87 3.93 23.21
C MET A 291 -15.28 3.00 24.28
N ASP A 292 -16.12 2.29 25.04
CA ASP A 292 -15.69 1.39 26.13
C ASP A 292 -14.76 2.09 27.15
N GLY A 293 -15.07 3.35 27.48
CA GLY A 293 -14.25 4.20 28.36
C GLY A 293 -12.87 4.60 27.79
N LYS A 294 -12.59 4.37 26.51
CA LYS A 294 -11.27 4.57 25.88
C LYS A 294 -11.36 5.35 24.56
N ASP A 295 -10.29 6.04 24.21
CA ASP A 295 -10.18 6.71 22.90
C ASP A 295 -9.67 5.76 21.82
N TRP A 296 -10.41 5.67 20.73
CA TRP A 296 -10.14 4.85 19.57
C TRP A 296 -9.96 5.68 18.31
N THR A 297 -9.12 5.20 17.39
CA THR A 297 -9.00 5.78 16.04
C THR A 297 -9.73 4.89 15.03
N ASP A 298 -10.60 5.46 14.20
CA ASP A 298 -11.19 4.77 13.05
C ASP A 298 -10.08 4.40 12.05
N ASN A 299 -9.86 3.10 11.92
CA ASN A 299 -8.87 2.53 11.01
C ASN A 299 -9.51 1.92 9.75
N SER A 300 -10.83 2.03 9.58
CA SER A 300 -11.53 1.60 8.36
C SER A 300 -11.37 2.60 7.20
N ARG A 301 -11.25 3.90 7.51
CA ARG A 301 -11.22 5.01 6.53
C ARG A 301 -9.81 5.46 6.15
N ASN A 302 -9.66 6.00 4.94
CA ASN A 302 -8.46 6.71 4.52
C ASN A 302 -8.42 8.09 5.19
N LYS A 303 -7.29 8.43 5.83
CA LYS A 303 -7.19 9.57 6.77
C LYS A 303 -6.42 10.79 6.25
N TYR A 304 -5.55 10.62 5.25
CA TYR A 304 -4.69 11.69 4.73
C TYR A 304 -5.38 12.56 3.68
N ARG A 305 -4.90 13.79 3.55
CA ARG A 305 -5.08 14.65 2.36
C ARG A 305 -3.90 14.50 1.40
N LEU A 306 -2.68 14.49 1.94
CA LEU A 306 -1.45 14.22 1.20
C LEU A 306 -0.65 13.12 1.90
N ARG A 307 -0.11 12.18 1.13
CA ARG A 307 0.83 11.15 1.56
C ARG A 307 2.09 11.24 0.71
N VAL A 308 3.26 11.31 1.32
CA VAL A 308 4.57 11.32 0.64
C VAL A 308 5.41 10.18 1.19
N GLY A 309 5.93 9.31 0.31
CA GLY A 309 6.73 8.15 0.69
C GLY A 309 8.07 8.13 -0.03
N LEU A 310 9.14 7.87 0.72
CA LEU A 310 10.46 7.58 0.20
C LEU A 310 10.83 6.14 0.57
N ALA A 311 11.26 5.35 -0.41
CA ALA A 311 11.75 4.00 -0.18
C ALA A 311 13.02 3.72 -0.99
N LEU A 312 13.85 2.83 -0.44
CA LEU A 312 15.01 2.25 -1.08
C LEU A 312 14.81 0.73 -1.03
N THR A 313 14.48 0.16 -2.18
CA THR A 313 14.04 -1.24 -2.34
C THR A 313 15.07 -2.06 -3.09
N ASP A 314 15.12 -3.36 -2.81
CA ASP A 314 15.96 -4.36 -3.47
C ASP A 314 17.47 -4.05 -3.30
N LEU A 315 17.89 -3.61 -2.10
CA LEU A 315 19.30 -3.54 -1.71
C LEU A 315 19.84 -4.94 -1.46
N GLY A 316 20.73 -5.45 -2.33
CA GLY A 316 21.39 -6.72 -2.08
C GLY A 316 21.92 -7.41 -3.33
N SER A 317 22.28 -8.67 -3.18
CA SER A 317 22.73 -9.52 -4.28
C SER A 317 22.55 -11.01 -3.98
N ILE A 318 22.58 -11.80 -5.05
CA ILE A 318 22.64 -13.26 -5.02
C ILE A 318 24.05 -13.67 -5.44
N SER A 319 24.72 -14.48 -4.61
CA SER A 319 25.98 -15.12 -4.94
C SER A 319 25.71 -16.54 -5.43
N TYR A 320 26.07 -16.83 -6.67
CA TYR A 320 26.10 -18.17 -7.23
C TYR A 320 27.50 -18.74 -7.01
N ASN A 321 27.61 -19.87 -6.29
CA ASN A 321 28.90 -20.41 -5.86
C ASN A 321 28.93 -21.95 -5.72
N ASN A 322 27.99 -22.67 -6.33
CA ASN A 322 28.03 -24.14 -6.37
C ASN A 322 29.03 -24.62 -7.44
N GLU A 323 30.11 -25.28 -7.02
CA GLU A 323 31.21 -25.68 -7.90
C GLU A 323 30.82 -26.63 -9.04
N GLN A 324 29.76 -27.43 -8.86
CA GLN A 324 29.28 -28.40 -9.85
C GLN A 324 28.52 -27.72 -10.99
N TYR A 325 27.70 -26.72 -10.68
CA TYR A 325 26.75 -26.12 -11.63
C TYR A 325 27.13 -24.71 -12.06
N VAL A 326 27.95 -23.98 -11.28
CA VAL A 326 28.32 -22.59 -11.61
C VAL A 326 29.59 -22.57 -12.44
N HIS A 327 29.53 -21.87 -13.57
CA HIS A 327 30.65 -21.59 -14.45
C HIS A 327 30.79 -20.09 -14.64
N GLN A 328 32.02 -19.58 -14.65
CA GLN A 328 32.37 -18.24 -15.08
C GLN A 328 33.67 -18.31 -15.91
N ALA A 329 33.77 -17.50 -16.95
CA ALA A 329 35.05 -17.23 -17.61
C ALA A 329 35.21 -15.76 -18.02
N LYS A 330 36.46 -15.31 -18.05
CA LYS A 330 36.88 -14.09 -18.74
C LYS A 330 37.65 -14.45 -20.01
N LEU A 331 37.55 -13.59 -21.02
CA LEU A 331 38.05 -13.82 -22.36
C LEU A 331 38.89 -12.62 -22.82
N ALA A 332 40.20 -12.82 -22.91
CA ALA A 332 41.18 -11.81 -23.28
C ALA A 332 42.06 -12.31 -24.44
N ASN A 333 41.63 -12.02 -25.67
CA ASN A 333 42.50 -12.00 -26.84
C ASN A 333 41.86 -11.21 -27.99
N THR A 334 42.71 -10.71 -28.88
CA THR A 334 42.28 -10.18 -30.18
C THR A 334 42.39 -11.31 -31.20
N ARG A 335 41.29 -11.62 -31.90
CA ARG A 335 41.24 -12.70 -32.89
C ARG A 335 40.35 -12.31 -34.07
N THR A 336 40.85 -12.50 -35.29
CA THR A 336 40.00 -12.52 -36.48
C THR A 336 39.29 -13.87 -36.57
N VAL A 337 37.99 -13.85 -36.78
CA VAL A 337 37.14 -15.04 -36.83
C VAL A 337 36.40 -15.07 -38.17
N GLN A 338 36.53 -16.19 -38.88
CA GLN A 338 35.64 -16.53 -39.99
C GLN A 338 34.45 -17.34 -39.44
N LEU A 339 33.25 -16.77 -39.55
CA LEU A 339 31.98 -17.37 -39.15
C LEU A 339 31.68 -18.64 -39.93
N GLY A 340 32.10 -18.74 -41.20
CA GLY A 340 32.00 -19.98 -41.99
C GLY A 340 32.75 -21.18 -41.40
N GLN A 341 33.67 -20.99 -40.43
CA GLN A 341 34.29 -22.09 -39.67
C GLN A 341 33.45 -22.52 -38.45
N LEU A 342 32.41 -21.76 -38.09
CA LEU A 342 31.52 -22.00 -36.95
C LEU A 342 30.22 -22.74 -37.33
N ASP A 343 29.89 -22.84 -38.62
CA ASP A 343 28.68 -23.52 -39.15
C ASP A 343 28.50 -24.97 -38.66
N THR A 344 29.57 -25.59 -38.17
CA THR A 344 29.53 -26.93 -37.56
C THR A 344 28.98 -26.96 -36.13
N VAL A 345 28.79 -25.81 -35.46
CA VAL A 345 28.37 -25.74 -34.05
C VAL A 345 26.90 -25.31 -33.93
N LYS A 346 26.01 -26.30 -33.87
CA LYS A 346 24.60 -26.08 -33.52
C LYS A 346 24.47 -25.71 -32.04
N VAL A 347 24.25 -24.44 -31.75
CA VAL A 347 23.90 -23.96 -30.40
C VAL A 347 22.43 -24.30 -30.13
N ASN A 348 22.19 -25.34 -29.33
CA ASN A 348 20.84 -25.79 -28.93
C ASN A 348 20.55 -25.49 -27.44
N LYS A 349 21.61 -25.34 -26.63
CA LYS A 349 21.57 -25.04 -25.19
C LYS A 349 22.49 -23.87 -24.85
N ALA A 350 22.32 -23.29 -23.66
CA ALA A 350 23.21 -22.26 -23.14
C ALA A 350 24.66 -22.76 -22.97
N ASP A 351 24.85 -24.04 -22.65
CA ASP A 351 26.16 -24.66 -22.47
C ASP A 351 26.94 -24.77 -23.79
N ASP A 352 26.25 -24.89 -24.93
CA ASP A 352 26.87 -24.93 -26.27
C ASP A 352 27.51 -23.57 -26.64
N LEU A 353 27.03 -22.47 -26.04
CA LEU A 353 27.54 -21.13 -26.28
C LEU A 353 28.94 -20.92 -25.66
N ALA A 354 29.24 -21.60 -24.54
CA ALA A 354 30.52 -21.42 -23.85
C ALA A 354 31.72 -21.93 -24.66
N PRO A 355 31.73 -23.16 -25.23
CA PRO A 355 32.78 -23.60 -26.15
C PRO A 355 32.91 -22.70 -27.39
N VAL A 356 31.82 -22.13 -27.90
CA VAL A 356 31.86 -21.17 -29.01
C VAL A 356 32.61 -19.90 -28.58
N LEU A 357 32.18 -19.24 -27.50
CA LEU A 357 32.83 -18.02 -26.99
C LEU A 357 34.32 -18.23 -26.65
N GLN A 358 34.67 -19.40 -26.10
CA GLN A 358 36.06 -19.78 -25.81
C GLN A 358 36.90 -19.95 -27.08
N ARG A 359 36.36 -20.59 -28.14
CA ARG A 359 37.02 -20.69 -29.45
C ARG A 359 37.18 -19.32 -30.10
N LEU A 360 36.15 -18.47 -30.02
CA LEU A 360 36.12 -17.14 -30.61
C LEU A 360 37.16 -16.19 -30.01
N VAL A 361 37.19 -16.06 -28.69
CA VAL A 361 37.91 -14.97 -28.00
C VAL A 361 39.07 -15.45 -27.12
N GLY A 362 39.19 -16.76 -26.88
CA GLY A 362 40.23 -17.34 -26.03
C GLY A 362 39.98 -17.14 -24.53
N LEU A 363 40.38 -18.12 -23.72
CA LEU A 363 40.24 -18.09 -22.26
C LEU A 363 41.37 -17.28 -21.60
N GLU A 364 41.01 -16.35 -20.72
CA GLU A 364 41.94 -15.66 -19.82
C GLU A 364 41.95 -16.33 -18.44
N SER A 365 40.76 -16.50 -17.84
CA SER A 365 40.59 -17.09 -16.51
C SER A 365 39.22 -17.76 -16.39
N GLN A 366 39.13 -18.75 -15.50
CA GLN A 366 37.88 -19.43 -15.15
C GLN A 366 37.62 -19.34 -13.64
N SER A 367 36.35 -19.39 -13.27
CA SER A 367 35.87 -19.29 -11.90
C SER A 367 34.60 -20.14 -11.72
N ARG A 368 34.32 -20.51 -10.46
CA ARG A 368 33.12 -21.23 -10.03
C ARG A 368 32.14 -20.36 -9.25
N ARG A 369 32.25 -19.03 -9.40
CA ARG A 369 31.44 -18.06 -8.66
C ARG A 369 31.10 -16.84 -9.51
N PHE A 370 29.84 -16.39 -9.44
CA PHE A 370 29.48 -15.05 -9.90
C PHE A 370 28.39 -14.42 -9.01
N GLY A 371 28.28 -13.09 -9.06
CA GLY A 371 27.24 -12.34 -8.36
C GLY A 371 26.18 -11.81 -9.32
N SER A 372 24.94 -11.77 -8.88
CA SER A 372 23.84 -11.03 -9.52
C SER A 372 23.33 -9.98 -8.54
N ALA A 373 23.45 -8.70 -8.88
CA ALA A 373 22.82 -7.64 -8.11
C ALA A 373 21.28 -7.79 -8.14
N LEU A 374 20.64 -7.43 -7.03
CA LEU A 374 19.21 -7.14 -7.01
C LEU A 374 18.94 -5.78 -7.69
N PRO A 375 17.72 -5.52 -8.21
CA PRO A 375 17.37 -4.27 -8.88
C PRO A 375 17.21 -3.10 -7.89
N THR A 376 18.31 -2.69 -7.24
CA THR A 376 18.34 -1.63 -6.24
C THR A 376 17.76 -0.33 -6.80
N THR A 377 16.69 0.15 -6.17
CA THR A 377 15.82 1.19 -6.73
C THR A 377 15.39 2.17 -5.64
N VAL A 378 15.52 3.47 -5.92
CA VAL A 378 14.88 4.54 -5.15
C VAL A 378 13.48 4.78 -5.70
N ARG A 379 12.52 4.91 -4.79
CA ARG A 379 11.12 5.21 -5.10
C ARG A 379 10.68 6.42 -4.30
N LEU A 380 10.28 7.48 -4.98
CA LEU A 380 9.59 8.62 -4.39
C LEU A 380 8.12 8.56 -4.82
N SER A 381 7.21 8.69 -3.87
CA SER A 381 5.79 8.69 -4.11
C SER A 381 5.15 9.91 -3.44
N ALA A 382 4.22 10.55 -4.12
CA ALA A 382 3.34 11.56 -3.56
C ALA A 382 1.91 11.19 -3.94
N ASP A 383 0.93 11.39 -3.07
CA ASP A 383 -0.41 10.88 -3.31
C ASP A 383 -1.45 11.73 -2.59
N TYR A 384 -2.40 12.27 -3.36
CA TYR A 384 -3.32 13.31 -2.91
C TYR A 384 -4.78 12.85 -3.01
N ARG A 385 -5.55 13.05 -1.94
CA ARG A 385 -6.98 12.77 -1.86
C ARG A 385 -7.78 13.99 -2.30
N LEU A 386 -8.08 14.06 -3.59
CA LEU A 386 -8.87 15.12 -4.23
C LEU A 386 -10.30 15.18 -3.67
N LEU A 387 -10.98 14.04 -3.64
CA LEU A 387 -12.32 13.87 -3.04
C LEU A 387 -12.32 12.62 -2.15
N LYS A 388 -13.40 12.37 -1.41
CA LYS A 388 -13.56 11.21 -0.50
C LYS A 388 -13.13 9.87 -1.12
N HIS A 389 -13.40 9.68 -2.41
CA HIS A 389 -13.09 8.48 -3.18
C HIS A 389 -12.19 8.71 -4.41
N LEU A 390 -11.75 9.95 -4.67
CA LEU A 390 -10.93 10.29 -5.84
C LEU A 390 -9.52 10.68 -5.39
N PHE A 391 -8.52 10.01 -5.96
CA PHE A 391 -7.12 10.18 -5.62
C PHE A 391 -6.27 10.41 -6.88
N ALA A 392 -5.16 11.12 -6.74
CA ALA A 392 -4.12 11.23 -7.75
C ALA A 392 -2.76 10.90 -7.11
N GLY A 393 -2.16 9.81 -7.55
CA GLY A 393 -0.83 9.36 -7.12
C GLY A 393 0.23 9.72 -8.15
N LEU A 394 1.36 10.29 -7.70
CA LEU A 394 2.59 10.40 -8.45
C LEU A 394 3.59 9.37 -7.91
N LEU A 395 4.26 8.63 -8.79
CA LEU A 395 5.30 7.66 -8.47
C LEU A 395 6.51 7.86 -9.38
N TRP A 396 7.66 8.19 -8.80
CA TRP A 396 8.95 8.24 -9.46
C TRP A 396 9.79 7.02 -9.05
N THR A 397 10.29 6.27 -10.03
CA THR A 397 11.06 5.04 -9.84
C THR A 397 12.41 5.18 -10.54
N GLN A 398 13.50 5.09 -9.78
CA GLN A 398 14.87 5.30 -10.26
C GLN A 398 15.79 4.15 -9.84
N ASN A 399 16.20 3.33 -10.81
CA ASN A 399 17.22 2.30 -10.63
C ASN A 399 18.58 2.95 -10.32
N LEU A 400 19.28 2.43 -9.31
CA LEU A 400 20.59 2.91 -8.86
C LEU A 400 21.79 2.10 -9.42
N LEU A 401 21.56 0.92 -10.00
CA LEU A 401 22.63 0.09 -10.54
C LEU A 401 23.32 0.75 -11.76
N PRO A 402 24.67 0.83 -11.81
CA PRO A 402 25.43 1.18 -13.02
C PRO A 402 25.09 0.30 -14.22
N ALA A 403 25.12 0.83 -15.45
CA ALA A 403 24.68 0.11 -16.65
C ALA A 403 25.43 -1.21 -16.94
N THR A 404 26.67 -1.32 -16.45
CA THR A 404 27.56 -2.49 -16.58
C THR A 404 27.38 -3.54 -15.47
N THR A 405 26.51 -3.32 -14.48
CA THR A 405 26.31 -4.26 -13.38
C THR A 405 25.55 -5.51 -13.82
N VAL A 406 26.14 -6.68 -13.57
CA VAL A 406 25.49 -7.99 -13.70
C VAL A 406 24.37 -8.13 -12.68
N GLY A 407 23.13 -8.22 -13.15
CA GLY A 407 21.95 -8.46 -12.34
C GLY A 407 20.65 -8.16 -13.06
N GLN A 408 19.55 -8.19 -12.31
CA GLN A 408 18.28 -7.63 -12.75
C GLN A 408 18.29 -6.11 -12.52
N ARG A 409 17.73 -5.35 -13.44
CA ARG A 409 17.58 -3.89 -13.34
C ARG A 409 16.11 -3.52 -13.29
N SER A 410 15.80 -2.47 -12.54
CA SER A 410 14.50 -1.81 -12.66
C SER A 410 14.53 -0.83 -13.84
N ILE A 411 13.37 -0.58 -14.44
CA ILE A 411 13.20 0.37 -15.55
C ILE A 411 12.85 1.72 -14.94
N ASN A 412 13.58 2.79 -15.29
CA ASN A 412 13.26 4.10 -14.74
C ASN A 412 11.94 4.61 -15.32
N SER A 413 11.07 5.13 -14.46
CA SER A 413 9.74 5.60 -14.83
C SER A 413 9.23 6.72 -13.92
N LEU A 414 8.33 7.52 -14.48
CA LEU A 414 7.51 8.48 -13.73
C LEU A 414 6.04 8.21 -14.09
N ALA A 415 5.20 7.94 -13.10
CA ALA A 415 3.79 7.61 -13.29
C ALA A 415 2.88 8.59 -12.56
N LEU A 416 1.81 9.03 -13.23
CA LEU A 416 0.68 9.75 -12.65
C LEU A 416 -0.56 8.85 -12.74
N THR A 417 -1.11 8.48 -11.59
CA THR A 417 -2.19 7.49 -11.45
C THR A 417 -3.41 8.15 -10.79
N PRO A 418 -4.30 8.78 -11.57
CA PRO A 418 -5.68 9.02 -11.13
C PRO A 418 -6.37 7.69 -10.82
N ARG A 419 -7.12 7.65 -9.72
CA ARG A 419 -7.89 6.47 -9.31
C ARG A 419 -9.14 6.81 -8.49
N ILE A 420 -10.17 6.00 -8.66
CA ILE A 420 -11.39 6.01 -7.86
C ILE A 420 -11.35 4.79 -6.94
N GLU A 421 -11.41 4.99 -5.62
CA GLU A 421 -11.09 3.99 -4.61
C GLU A 421 -12.22 3.78 -3.58
N PHE A 422 -12.72 2.54 -3.53
CA PHE A 422 -13.61 2.01 -2.50
C PHE A 422 -13.00 0.74 -1.87
N SER A 423 -13.62 0.19 -0.81
CA SER A 423 -13.12 -1.03 -0.16
C SER A 423 -13.12 -2.24 -1.11
N HIS A 424 -14.18 -2.41 -1.91
CA HIS A 424 -14.38 -3.57 -2.80
C HIS A 424 -14.33 -3.24 -4.30
N LEU A 425 -14.20 -1.96 -4.68
CA LEU A 425 -14.08 -1.54 -6.08
C LEU A 425 -12.98 -0.50 -6.19
N GLU A 426 -12.09 -0.65 -7.16
CA GLU A 426 -11.12 0.39 -7.51
C GLU A 426 -10.87 0.38 -9.01
N VAL A 427 -10.80 1.58 -9.59
CA VAL A 427 -10.43 1.80 -10.99
C VAL A 427 -9.29 2.80 -10.99
N ALA A 428 -8.18 2.47 -11.65
CA ALA A 428 -7.04 3.37 -11.81
C ALA A 428 -6.57 3.42 -13.27
N THR A 429 -6.07 4.57 -13.69
CA THR A 429 -5.59 4.81 -15.07
C THR A 429 -4.20 5.42 -15.00
N PRO A 430 -3.14 4.61 -14.77
CA PRO A 430 -1.78 5.13 -14.72
C PRO A 430 -1.33 5.66 -16.08
N VAL A 431 -0.78 6.87 -16.09
CA VAL A 431 -0.10 7.50 -17.23
C VAL A 431 1.39 7.53 -16.90
N LEU A 432 2.19 6.76 -17.63
CA LEU A 432 3.61 6.56 -17.34
C LEU A 432 4.50 7.16 -18.41
N LEU A 433 5.51 7.91 -18.00
CA LEU A 433 6.71 8.17 -18.80
C LEU A 433 7.71 7.04 -18.51
N ALA A 434 7.58 5.95 -19.28
CA ALA A 434 8.24 4.67 -19.08
C ALA A 434 9.49 4.48 -19.97
N ASN A 435 10.06 3.27 -19.97
CA ASN A 435 11.21 2.86 -20.78
C ASN A 435 12.43 3.78 -20.63
N ASN A 436 12.82 4.08 -19.39
CA ASN A 436 13.87 5.03 -19.04
C ASN A 436 13.56 6.47 -19.51
N TYR A 437 12.33 6.89 -19.23
CA TYR A 437 11.74 8.18 -19.58
C TYR A 437 11.63 8.48 -21.08
N ARG A 438 11.55 7.45 -21.94
CA ARG A 438 11.58 7.59 -23.42
C ARG A 438 10.22 7.49 -24.10
N LYS A 439 9.21 6.89 -23.47
CA LYS A 439 7.90 6.63 -24.10
C LYS A 439 6.76 6.88 -23.11
N VAL A 440 5.69 7.52 -23.57
CA VAL A 440 4.44 7.65 -22.79
C VAL A 440 3.61 6.39 -22.99
N GLN A 441 3.09 5.85 -21.89
CA GLN A 441 2.22 4.69 -21.81
C GLN A 441 0.98 5.07 -21.00
N VAL A 442 -0.17 4.47 -21.35
CA VAL A 442 -1.41 4.60 -20.60
C VAL A 442 -1.87 3.20 -20.23
N GLY A 443 -2.10 2.97 -18.95
CA GLY A 443 -2.59 1.72 -18.41
C GLY A 443 -4.01 1.81 -17.87
N ALA A 444 -4.55 0.66 -17.48
CA ALA A 444 -5.81 0.54 -16.77
C ALA A 444 -5.72 -0.57 -15.72
N MET A 445 -6.34 -0.35 -14.56
CA MET A 445 -6.43 -1.31 -13.47
C MET A 445 -7.87 -1.35 -12.94
N LEU A 446 -8.35 -2.57 -12.68
CA LEU A 446 -9.63 -2.84 -12.05
C LEU A 446 -9.44 -3.80 -10.88
N ARG A 447 -9.92 -3.42 -9.69
CA ARG A 447 -10.02 -4.29 -8.50
C ARG A 447 -11.48 -4.55 -8.19
N LEU A 448 -11.89 -5.81 -8.24
CA LEU A 448 -13.21 -6.31 -7.89
C LEU A 448 -13.09 -7.22 -6.66
N GLY A 449 -13.22 -6.63 -5.48
CA GLY A 449 -13.09 -7.31 -4.19
C GLY A 449 -11.73 -8.02 -4.08
N PRO A 450 -11.69 -9.36 -4.12
CA PRO A 450 -10.45 -10.12 -4.05
C PRO A 450 -9.67 -10.21 -5.37
N LEU A 451 -10.28 -9.88 -6.51
CA LEU A 451 -9.66 -9.97 -7.84
C LEU A 451 -9.08 -8.61 -8.24
N VAL A 452 -7.84 -8.60 -8.72
CA VAL A 452 -7.22 -7.46 -9.42
C VAL A 452 -6.83 -7.91 -10.81
N LEU A 453 -7.12 -7.10 -11.82
CA LEU A 453 -6.57 -7.21 -13.16
C LEU A 453 -6.12 -5.83 -13.66
N GLY A 454 -5.08 -5.79 -14.49
CA GLY A 454 -4.65 -4.54 -15.10
C GLY A 454 -3.50 -4.70 -16.08
N SER A 455 -3.10 -3.59 -16.66
CA SER A 455 -1.98 -3.47 -17.59
C SER A 455 -1.49 -2.03 -17.54
N ASP A 456 -0.20 -1.82 -17.33
CA ASP A 456 0.40 -0.47 -17.30
C ASP A 456 0.62 0.11 -18.72
N ASN A 457 0.47 -0.70 -19.79
CA ASN A 457 0.62 -0.27 -21.19
C ASN A 457 -0.53 -0.73 -22.11
N ILE A 458 -1.77 -0.66 -21.63
CA ILE A 458 -2.95 -1.06 -22.42
C ILE A 458 -3.24 -0.13 -23.61
N GLY A 459 -2.83 1.15 -23.51
CA GLY A 459 -3.03 2.18 -24.53
C GLY A 459 -2.41 1.84 -25.88
N GLY A 460 -1.31 1.06 -25.90
CA GLY A 460 -0.67 0.61 -27.13
C GLY A 460 -1.53 -0.39 -27.93
N LEU A 461 -2.36 -1.19 -27.26
CA LEU A 461 -3.28 -2.13 -27.91
C LEU A 461 -4.51 -1.43 -28.52
N PHE A 462 -4.86 -0.25 -28.00
CA PHE A 462 -6.01 0.55 -28.44
C PHE A 462 -5.62 1.76 -29.32
N GLY A 463 -4.35 1.88 -29.73
CA GLY A 463 -3.88 2.95 -30.61
C GLY A 463 -3.76 4.33 -29.93
N LEU A 464 -3.78 4.38 -28.59
CA LEU A 464 -3.62 5.63 -27.81
C LEU A 464 -2.15 6.02 -27.63
N THR A 465 -1.22 5.07 -27.69
CA THR A 465 0.22 5.26 -27.54
C THR A 465 1.01 4.32 -28.45
N THR A 466 2.32 4.56 -28.62
CA THR A 466 3.18 3.69 -29.43
C THR A 466 3.55 2.39 -28.70
N THR A 467 3.44 1.25 -29.38
CA THR A 467 3.64 -0.07 -28.76
C THR A 467 5.09 -0.55 -28.86
N THR A 468 5.94 -0.15 -27.91
CA THR A 468 7.29 -0.72 -27.75
C THR A 468 7.37 -1.80 -26.66
N GLY A 469 6.22 -2.30 -26.24
CA GLY A 469 6.08 -3.28 -25.17
C GLY A 469 4.65 -3.74 -24.93
N ALA A 470 4.48 -4.73 -24.08
CA ALA A 470 3.20 -5.22 -23.58
C ALA A 470 3.30 -5.41 -22.06
N ASP A 471 2.17 -5.34 -21.36
CA ASP A 471 2.06 -5.46 -19.90
C ASP A 471 0.71 -6.08 -19.53
N LEU A 472 0.63 -6.97 -18.53
CA LEU A 472 -0.60 -7.58 -18.02
C LEU A 472 -0.36 -8.19 -16.64
N TYR A 473 -1.13 -7.79 -15.62
CA TYR A 473 -1.08 -8.39 -14.29
C TYR A 473 -2.46 -8.81 -13.77
N LEU A 474 -2.47 -9.84 -12.94
CA LEU A 474 -3.65 -10.49 -12.35
C LEU A 474 -3.33 -10.96 -10.93
N SER A 475 -4.14 -10.62 -9.93
CA SER A 475 -3.99 -11.12 -8.55
C SER A 475 -5.32 -11.54 -7.95
N LEU A 476 -5.26 -12.58 -7.10
CA LEU A 476 -6.30 -13.01 -6.20
C LEU A 476 -5.80 -12.89 -4.76
N GLY A 477 -6.47 -12.07 -3.94
CA GLY A 477 -6.15 -11.90 -2.53
C GLY A 477 -7.37 -11.64 -1.66
N PHE A 478 -7.42 -12.24 -0.48
CA PHE A 478 -8.53 -12.11 0.47
C PHE A 478 -8.20 -11.12 1.58
N ALA A 479 -9.11 -10.19 1.82
CA ALA A 479 -8.96 -9.12 2.80
C ALA A 479 -10.03 -9.21 3.89
N LEU A 480 -9.61 -9.17 5.16
CA LEU A 480 -10.50 -8.82 6.27
C LEU A 480 -10.19 -7.37 6.65
N HIS A 481 -11.11 -6.47 6.33
CA HIS A 481 -10.95 -5.04 6.59
C HIS A 481 -10.99 -4.73 8.11
N ARG A 482 -10.42 -3.58 8.49
CA ARG A 482 -10.67 -3.00 9.81
C ARG A 482 -12.04 -2.32 9.78
N HIS A 483 -12.80 -2.47 10.85
CA HIS A 483 -14.10 -1.81 11.04
C HIS A 483 -14.02 -0.92 12.28
N LYS A 484 -14.84 0.14 12.34
CA LYS A 484 -15.16 0.81 13.62
C LYS A 484 -15.85 -0.22 14.53
N LEU A 485 -15.66 -0.10 15.85
CA LEU A 485 -16.50 -0.81 16.80
C LEU A 485 -17.98 -0.41 16.56
N HIS A 486 -18.89 -1.38 16.71
CA HIS A 486 -20.33 -1.16 16.59
C HIS A 486 -20.89 -0.80 17.95
N ASP A 487 -21.81 0.15 17.93
CA ASP A 487 -22.53 0.79 19.02
C ASP A 487 -23.84 1.20 18.35
N LYS A 488 -24.93 0.58 18.82
CA LYS A 488 -26.20 0.52 18.09
C LYS A 488 -27.19 1.59 18.50
N ASP A 489 -27.26 1.95 19.78
CA ASP A 489 -28.09 3.06 20.25
C ASP A 489 -27.33 4.39 20.36
N GLY A 490 -25.99 4.35 20.45
CA GLY A 490 -25.13 5.53 20.41
C GLY A 490 -24.81 6.09 21.79
N ASP A 491 -24.46 5.23 22.75
CA ASP A 491 -24.12 5.58 24.13
C ASP A 491 -22.59 5.54 24.43
N GLN A 492 -21.77 5.16 23.45
CA GLN A 492 -20.32 4.95 23.58
C GLN A 492 -19.89 3.68 24.32
N VAL A 493 -20.79 2.72 24.52
CA VAL A 493 -20.47 1.34 24.86
C VAL A 493 -20.61 0.50 23.59
N SER A 494 -19.64 -0.38 23.32
CA SER A 494 -19.75 -1.26 22.15
C SER A 494 -20.79 -2.37 22.39
N ASP A 495 -21.53 -2.76 21.35
CA ASP A 495 -22.53 -3.86 21.37
C ASP A 495 -22.02 -5.17 22.00
N LYS A 496 -20.69 -5.35 22.08
CA LYS A 496 -20.01 -6.51 22.66
C LYS A 496 -19.88 -6.44 24.18
N LEU A 497 -19.76 -5.25 24.75
CA LEU A 497 -19.62 -5.02 26.19
C LEU A 497 -20.92 -4.52 26.83
N ASP A 498 -21.78 -3.92 26.02
CA ASP A 498 -23.09 -3.42 26.37
C ASP A 498 -24.04 -4.54 26.80
N LYS A 499 -24.71 -4.32 27.93
CA LYS A 499 -25.74 -5.19 28.50
C LYS A 499 -27.15 -4.85 28.03
N CYS A 500 -27.36 -3.65 27.49
CA CYS A 500 -28.66 -3.09 27.12
C CYS A 500 -28.72 -2.54 25.65
N PRO A 501 -28.41 -3.34 24.58
CA PRO A 501 -28.06 -2.87 23.21
C PRO A 501 -29.18 -2.31 22.32
N LYS A 502 -30.01 -1.46 22.91
CA LYS A 502 -31.18 -0.77 22.36
C LYS A 502 -31.53 0.50 23.17
N ILE A 503 -31.00 0.68 24.38
CA ILE A 503 -31.35 1.74 25.32
C ILE A 503 -30.06 2.22 25.95
N LYS A 504 -29.68 3.46 25.63
CA LYS A 504 -28.43 4.09 26.07
C LYS A 504 -28.24 4.05 27.59
N GLY A 505 -27.01 3.87 28.04
CA GLY A 505 -26.62 4.06 29.44
C GLY A 505 -25.16 4.46 29.65
N PRO A 506 -24.77 4.76 30.90
CA PRO A 506 -23.37 5.01 31.25
C PRO A 506 -22.46 3.78 31.04
N TRP A 507 -21.19 4.04 30.75
CA TRP A 507 -20.15 3.02 30.62
C TRP A 507 -19.95 2.25 31.94
N GLU A 508 -20.10 2.94 33.06
CA GLU A 508 -20.02 2.44 34.44
C GLU A 508 -20.93 1.23 34.65
N LEU A 509 -22.13 1.26 34.04
CA LEU A 509 -23.14 0.19 34.11
C LEU A 509 -23.16 -0.72 32.89
N LYS A 510 -22.22 -0.51 31.97
CA LYS A 510 -22.10 -1.20 30.68
C LYS A 510 -23.32 -0.99 29.78
N GLY A 511 -23.68 0.27 29.57
CA GLY A 511 -24.69 0.71 28.61
C GLY A 511 -26.13 0.53 29.07
N CYS A 512 -26.37 0.03 30.28
CA CYS A 512 -27.72 0.04 30.85
C CYS A 512 -28.07 1.39 31.48
N PRO A 513 -29.29 1.90 31.26
CA PRO A 513 -29.74 3.18 31.80
C PRO A 513 -29.78 3.18 33.32
N ASP A 514 -29.63 4.37 33.87
CA ASP A 514 -29.66 4.73 35.29
C ASP A 514 -30.27 6.14 35.33
N THR A 515 -31.51 6.20 35.82
CA THR A 515 -32.39 7.37 35.68
C THR A 515 -32.16 8.43 36.76
N ASP A 516 -31.69 8.04 37.96
CA ASP A 516 -31.45 8.95 39.09
C ASP A 516 -29.96 9.12 39.47
N GLY A 517 -29.07 8.30 38.92
CA GLY A 517 -27.62 8.46 38.95
C GLY A 517 -26.91 7.77 40.11
N ASP A 518 -27.53 6.77 40.74
CA ASP A 518 -27.02 6.12 41.96
C ASP A 518 -26.06 4.93 41.70
N LEU A 519 -25.81 4.60 40.43
CA LEU A 519 -25.01 3.48 39.95
C LEU A 519 -25.67 2.08 40.11
N VAL A 520 -26.99 2.03 40.30
CA VAL A 520 -27.83 0.84 40.08
C VAL A 520 -28.59 1.04 38.75
N PRO A 521 -28.50 0.11 37.78
CA PRO A 521 -29.22 0.27 36.52
C PRO A 521 -30.72 0.06 36.72
N ASP A 522 -31.57 0.81 36.00
CA ASP A 522 -33.05 0.83 36.14
C ASP A 522 -33.70 -0.57 36.22
N ALA A 523 -33.14 -1.55 35.52
CA ALA A 523 -33.64 -2.93 35.45
C ALA A 523 -33.32 -3.79 36.71
N ALA A 524 -32.45 -3.31 37.59
CA ALA A 524 -32.08 -3.92 38.87
C ALA A 524 -32.43 -3.04 40.07
N ASP A 525 -32.90 -1.82 39.82
CA ASP A 525 -33.30 -0.83 40.80
C ASP A 525 -34.77 -1.03 41.22
N GLU A 526 -35.03 -0.94 42.53
CA GLU A 526 -36.35 -1.02 43.14
C GLU A 526 -37.03 0.34 43.34
N CYS A 527 -36.30 1.43 43.14
CA CYS A 527 -36.71 2.83 43.27
C CYS A 527 -36.17 3.74 42.12
N PRO A 528 -36.37 3.44 40.80
CA PRO A 528 -35.62 4.01 39.65
C PRO A 528 -35.85 5.49 39.29
N SER A 529 -36.09 6.33 40.28
CA SER A 529 -36.35 7.76 40.15
C SER A 529 -35.95 8.55 41.42
N VAL A 530 -35.37 7.87 42.41
CA VAL A 530 -34.97 8.41 43.71
C VAL A 530 -33.70 7.69 44.15
N ALA A 531 -32.56 8.29 43.82
CA ALA A 531 -31.23 7.74 44.08
C ALA A 531 -31.07 7.26 45.52
N GLY A 532 -30.56 6.03 45.67
CA GLY A 532 -30.49 5.37 46.97
C GLY A 532 -29.17 4.65 47.20
N LEU A 533 -29.26 3.54 47.94
CA LEU A 533 -28.10 2.75 48.29
C LEU A 533 -28.15 1.41 47.56
N ALA A 534 -27.03 1.03 46.94
CA ALA A 534 -26.87 -0.28 46.30
C ALA A 534 -27.17 -1.46 47.25
N ARG A 535 -27.02 -1.29 48.58
CA ARG A 535 -27.40 -2.29 49.60
C ARG A 535 -28.91 -2.56 49.65
N PHE A 536 -29.73 -1.60 49.22
CA PHE A 536 -31.19 -1.68 49.12
C PHE A 536 -31.69 -1.66 47.66
N LYS A 537 -30.81 -2.02 46.71
CA LYS A 537 -31.12 -2.03 45.27
C LYS A 537 -31.66 -0.69 44.77
N GLY A 538 -30.99 0.40 45.12
CA GLY A 538 -31.30 1.74 44.64
C GLY A 538 -32.38 2.50 45.43
N CYS A 539 -32.98 1.89 46.46
CA CYS A 539 -33.86 2.63 47.36
C CYS A 539 -33.09 3.45 48.42
N PRO A 540 -33.54 4.68 48.75
CA PRO A 540 -32.98 5.48 49.83
C PRO A 540 -33.34 4.91 51.21
N ASP A 541 -32.62 5.38 52.22
CA ASP A 541 -32.75 5.11 53.65
C ASP A 541 -32.42 6.43 54.34
N THR A 542 -33.45 7.26 54.52
CA THR A 542 -33.34 8.69 54.78
C THR A 542 -32.90 9.01 56.21
N ASP A 543 -33.26 8.16 57.19
CA ASP A 543 -32.85 8.32 58.59
C ASP A 543 -31.75 7.36 59.06
N GLY A 544 -31.40 6.35 58.25
CA GLY A 544 -30.25 5.48 58.45
C GLY A 544 -30.51 4.28 59.38
N ASP A 545 -31.76 3.96 59.69
CA ASP A 545 -32.10 2.86 60.62
C ASP A 545 -31.82 1.45 60.04
N GLY A 546 -31.64 1.36 58.73
CA GLY A 546 -31.33 0.14 58.00
C GLY A 546 -32.51 -0.46 57.22
N ILE A 547 -33.67 0.20 57.21
CA ILE A 547 -34.84 -0.11 56.40
C ILE A 547 -34.96 0.95 55.30
N PRO A 548 -35.09 0.59 54.01
CA PRO A 548 -35.28 1.59 52.97
C PRO A 548 -36.65 2.25 53.07
N ASP A 549 -36.76 3.54 52.71
CA ASP A 549 -37.95 4.39 52.87
C ASP A 549 -39.26 3.76 52.33
N LYS A 550 -39.14 2.92 51.29
CA LYS A 550 -40.23 2.16 50.64
C LYS A 550 -40.86 1.08 51.54
N LEU A 551 -40.13 0.62 52.56
CA LEU A 551 -40.52 -0.42 53.52
C LEU A 551 -40.65 0.12 54.96
N ASP A 552 -40.30 1.37 55.17
CA ASP A 552 -40.41 2.06 56.46
C ASP A 552 -41.76 2.78 56.59
N ALA A 553 -42.39 2.66 57.76
CA ALA A 553 -43.63 3.35 58.12
C ALA A 553 -43.38 4.75 58.72
N CYS A 554 -42.15 5.08 59.09
CA CYS A 554 -41.70 6.36 59.62
C CYS A 554 -40.38 6.90 58.98
N PRO A 555 -40.27 7.10 57.63
CA PRO A 555 -39.01 7.32 56.86
C PRO A 555 -38.15 8.57 57.14
N THR A 556 -38.30 9.20 58.30
CA THR A 556 -37.61 10.42 58.72
C THR A 556 -37.24 10.40 60.21
N VAL A 557 -37.50 9.30 60.90
CA VAL A 557 -37.33 9.15 62.36
C VAL A 557 -36.95 7.70 62.67
N ALA A 558 -35.65 7.43 62.66
CA ALA A 558 -35.07 6.09 62.81
C ALA A 558 -35.70 5.27 63.94
N GLY A 559 -36.11 4.04 63.61
CA GLY A 559 -36.82 3.17 64.53
C GLY A 559 -36.22 1.79 64.68
N LEU A 560 -37.10 0.79 64.79
CA LEU A 560 -36.72 -0.61 64.98
C LEU A 560 -37.32 -1.45 63.85
N VAL A 561 -36.55 -2.43 63.39
CA VAL A 561 -37.01 -3.45 62.42
C VAL A 561 -38.27 -4.18 62.88
N GLU A 562 -38.41 -4.43 64.20
CA GLU A 562 -39.62 -5.03 64.80
C GLU A 562 -40.87 -4.13 64.74
N LYS A 563 -40.72 -2.87 64.33
CA LYS A 563 -41.76 -1.82 64.28
C LYS A 563 -41.92 -1.22 62.88
N ASN A 564 -41.36 -1.86 61.84
CA ASN A 564 -41.30 -1.35 60.47
C ASN A 564 -40.75 0.09 60.44
N GLY A 565 -39.61 0.32 61.11
CA GLY A 565 -38.88 1.59 61.12
C GLY A 565 -39.48 2.72 61.96
N CYS A 566 -40.63 2.50 62.61
CA CYS A 566 -41.14 3.45 63.60
C CYS A 566 -40.46 3.32 64.98
N PRO A 567 -40.23 4.43 65.70
CA PRO A 567 -39.61 4.41 67.02
C PRO A 567 -40.47 3.70 68.07
N ALA A 568 -39.82 3.02 69.01
CA ALA A 568 -40.48 2.39 70.15
C ALA A 568 -40.99 3.46 71.14
N THR A 569 -42.22 3.92 70.90
CA THR A 569 -43.04 4.85 71.71
C THR A 569 -42.69 6.35 71.59
N GLY A 570 -43.66 7.12 71.08
CA GLY A 570 -44.03 8.44 71.61
C GLY A 570 -43.03 9.62 71.52
N ALA A 571 -41.95 9.53 70.74
CA ALA A 571 -41.04 10.66 70.54
C ALA A 571 -41.62 11.70 69.56
N ALA A 572 -42.05 12.85 70.07
CA ALA A 572 -42.41 14.03 69.28
C ALA A 572 -41.15 14.66 68.63
N PRO A 573 -41.27 15.41 67.51
CA PRO A 573 -40.12 15.83 66.71
C PRO A 573 -39.21 16.83 67.44
N ALA A 574 -37.92 16.55 67.45
CA ALA A 574 -36.90 17.46 67.97
C ALA A 574 -36.59 18.57 66.94
N SER A 575 -37.17 19.75 67.16
CA SER A 575 -36.70 21.02 66.57
C SER A 575 -35.82 21.78 67.59
N PRO A 576 -35.00 22.74 67.15
CA PRO A 576 -33.69 22.98 67.76
C PRO A 576 -33.73 23.77 69.07
N VAL A 577 -32.80 23.46 69.98
CA VAL A 577 -32.56 24.21 71.22
C VAL A 577 -31.21 24.90 71.16
N VAL A 578 -31.24 26.23 71.16
CA VAL A 578 -30.10 27.08 71.54
C VAL A 578 -30.12 27.26 73.06
N PRO A 579 -28.96 27.19 73.73
CA PRO A 579 -28.72 28.13 74.82
C PRO A 579 -27.32 28.74 74.80
N ALA A 580 -27.16 29.86 75.51
CA ALA A 580 -25.97 30.69 75.49
C ALA A 580 -25.10 30.58 76.77
N ASP A 581 -23.79 30.61 76.52
CA ASP A 581 -22.71 31.30 77.25
C ASP A 581 -22.22 30.88 78.66
N SER A 582 -20.88 31.00 78.80
CA SER A 582 -20.04 31.03 80.00
C SER A 582 -19.91 29.70 80.80
N THR A 583 -18.74 29.27 81.29
CA THR A 583 -17.46 29.94 81.58
C THR A 583 -16.22 29.03 81.40
N ALA A 584 -15.03 29.65 81.39
CA ALA A 584 -13.69 29.11 81.72
C ALA A 584 -12.83 28.38 80.65
N ARG A 585 -11.59 28.89 80.54
CA ARG A 585 -10.39 28.43 79.81
C ARG A 585 -9.34 27.96 80.85
N PRO A 586 -8.14 27.44 80.49
CA PRO A 586 -7.66 26.85 79.22
C PRO A 586 -6.88 25.51 79.43
N ILE A 587 -6.37 24.90 78.34
CA ILE A 587 -4.96 24.49 78.12
C ILE A 587 -4.83 23.91 76.68
N ALA A 588 -3.65 24.04 76.06
CA ALA A 588 -3.43 23.88 74.62
C ALA A 588 -3.18 22.44 74.13
N PRO A 589 -3.23 22.23 72.81
CA PRO A 589 -2.10 21.57 72.14
C PRO A 589 -1.64 22.28 70.84
N SER A 590 -0.48 21.84 70.35
CA SER A 590 0.17 22.19 69.07
C SER A 590 1.17 21.07 68.72
N PRO A 591 1.65 20.90 67.46
CA PRO A 591 1.32 21.62 66.23
C PRO A 591 1.15 20.69 64.98
N VAL A 592 1.27 21.29 63.78
CA VAL A 592 1.42 20.71 62.41
C VAL A 592 0.10 20.31 61.72
N ALA A 593 -0.21 20.70 60.47
CA ALA A 593 0.27 21.80 59.59
C ALA A 593 -0.77 22.07 58.46
N PRO A 594 -0.75 23.24 57.76
CA PRO A 594 -1.77 23.62 56.76
C PRO A 594 -1.34 23.41 55.30
N ALA A 595 -2.33 23.46 54.38
CA ALA A 595 -2.15 23.64 52.94
C ALA A 595 -2.67 25.04 52.51
N GLU A 596 -2.03 25.65 51.52
CA GLU A 596 -2.30 27.02 51.05
C GLU A 596 -3.46 27.16 50.04
N PRO A 597 -3.99 28.39 49.82
CA PRO A 597 -5.28 28.64 49.18
C PRO A 597 -5.20 29.00 47.68
N ALA A 598 -6.37 29.14 47.05
CA ALA A 598 -6.54 29.68 45.70
C ALA A 598 -6.67 31.23 45.70
N GLU A 599 -6.24 31.87 44.60
CA GLU A 599 -6.34 33.32 44.37
C GLU A 599 -7.62 33.77 43.61
N PRO A 600 -7.99 35.08 43.65
CA PRO A 600 -9.36 35.54 43.36
C PRO A 600 -9.59 36.27 42.01
N GLN A 601 -10.85 36.53 41.69
CA GLN A 601 -11.32 37.46 40.65
C GLN A 601 -11.72 38.85 41.22
N PRO A 602 -11.67 39.96 40.44
CA PRO A 602 -12.12 41.28 40.88
C PRO A 602 -13.46 41.82 40.27
N ALA A 603 -14.30 42.40 41.14
CA ALA A 603 -15.42 43.40 41.04
C ALA A 603 -15.97 43.90 39.66
N VAL A 604 -17.29 43.99 39.36
CA VAL A 604 -18.46 44.72 39.99
C VAL A 604 -18.32 46.27 39.96
N PRO A 605 -19.36 47.16 39.76
CA PRO A 605 -20.83 47.06 39.55
C PRO A 605 -21.38 47.83 38.28
N THR A 606 -22.66 47.84 37.85
CA THR A 606 -23.82 48.58 38.46
C THR A 606 -25.18 48.42 37.70
N ALA A 607 -26.28 48.50 38.48
CA ALA A 607 -27.63 49.06 38.20
C ALA A 607 -28.64 48.47 37.18
N THR A 608 -29.76 47.96 37.74
CA THR A 608 -31.14 47.76 37.23
C THR A 608 -31.93 49.09 37.05
N PRO A 609 -33.26 49.14 36.68
CA PRO A 609 -34.32 48.12 36.44
C PRO A 609 -34.85 48.12 34.96
N ALA A 610 -36.03 47.63 34.51
CA ALA A 610 -37.27 47.05 35.10
C ALA A 610 -37.93 46.02 34.11
N ALA A 611 -38.89 45.14 34.50
CA ALA A 611 -40.38 45.25 34.52
C ALA A 611 -41.05 45.71 33.19
N GLU A 612 -42.09 45.10 32.60
CA GLU A 612 -43.14 44.11 33.01
C GLU A 612 -43.76 43.45 31.71
N VAL A 613 -44.05 42.13 31.60
CA VAL A 613 -45.37 41.43 31.84
C VAL A 613 -46.49 41.73 30.78
N PRO A 614 -47.32 40.75 30.29
CA PRO A 614 -47.19 39.28 30.21
C PRO A 614 -47.87 38.56 28.97
N ALA A 615 -47.86 37.21 29.02
CA ALA A 615 -48.93 36.27 28.61
C ALA A 615 -49.26 35.94 27.11
N SER A 616 -48.92 34.70 26.72
CA SER A 616 -49.81 33.54 26.43
C SER A 616 -51.24 33.72 25.82
N PRO A 617 -51.82 32.72 25.09
CA PRO A 617 -51.47 31.28 25.10
C PRO A 617 -51.44 30.52 23.74
N ARG A 618 -51.12 29.22 23.86
CA ARG A 618 -51.36 28.05 22.96
C ARG A 618 -52.87 27.87 22.60
N PRO A 619 -53.36 26.86 21.80
CA PRO A 619 -52.70 25.62 21.30
C PRO A 619 -53.05 25.03 19.89
N ALA A 620 -52.18 24.10 19.47
CA ALA A 620 -52.41 22.79 18.80
C ALA A 620 -53.13 22.59 17.42
N ALA A 621 -52.38 21.89 16.53
CA ALA A 621 -52.81 20.74 15.68
C ALA A 621 -53.71 20.98 14.42
N PRO A 622 -53.79 20.02 13.46
CA PRO A 622 -52.76 19.13 12.89
C PRO A 622 -52.88 18.87 11.33
N PHE A 623 -51.98 18.02 10.80
CA PHE A 623 -52.05 17.21 9.55
C PHE A 623 -52.12 17.86 8.14
N SER A 624 -51.29 17.30 7.24
CA SER A 624 -51.15 17.56 5.78
C SER A 624 -52.38 17.12 4.96
N PRO A 625 -52.59 17.59 3.70
CA PRO A 625 -51.72 17.22 2.56
C PRO A 625 -51.39 18.32 1.53
N ALA A 626 -50.39 18.04 0.68
CA ALA A 626 -50.03 18.75 -0.56
C ALA A 626 -51.18 18.69 -1.61
N PRO A 627 -51.26 19.55 -2.67
CA PRO A 627 -50.12 19.96 -3.51
C PRO A 627 -50.17 21.39 -4.08
N VAL A 628 -49.35 21.62 -5.12
CA VAL A 628 -49.34 22.69 -6.15
C VAL A 628 -48.03 23.50 -6.16
N VAL A 629 -47.32 23.41 -7.29
CA VAL A 629 -46.19 24.29 -7.64
C VAL A 629 -46.73 25.46 -8.46
N PRO A 630 -46.38 26.70 -8.09
CA PRO A 630 -45.88 27.65 -9.07
C PRO A 630 -44.62 28.39 -8.58
N ALA A 631 -43.72 28.67 -9.51
CA ALA A 631 -42.63 29.64 -9.33
C ALA A 631 -43.10 31.04 -9.83
N PRO A 632 -42.35 32.15 -9.65
CA PRO A 632 -41.06 32.31 -8.95
C PRO A 632 -41.01 33.49 -7.94
N ASN A 633 -39.87 33.64 -7.27
CA ASN A 633 -39.32 34.88 -6.69
C ASN A 633 -40.22 35.74 -5.78
N THR A 634 -40.22 35.41 -4.49
CA THR A 634 -39.94 36.43 -3.46
C THR A 634 -38.54 36.15 -2.93
N ALA A 635 -37.58 37.06 -3.16
CA ALA A 635 -36.36 37.04 -2.36
C ALA A 635 -36.78 37.22 -0.90
N ALA A 636 -36.28 36.36 -0.01
CA ALA A 636 -36.49 36.56 1.41
C ALA A 636 -35.80 37.89 1.80
N PRO A 637 -36.37 38.65 2.76
CA PRO A 637 -35.76 39.90 3.18
C PRO A 637 -34.35 39.63 3.72
N ASP A 638 -33.47 40.56 3.38
CA ASP A 638 -32.04 40.63 3.67
C ASP A 638 -31.83 42.12 3.97
N ALA A 639 -31.89 42.46 5.25
CA ALA A 639 -32.10 43.82 5.72
C ALA A 639 -30.83 44.67 5.78
N ASP A 640 -29.65 44.04 5.85
CA ASP A 640 -28.35 44.71 5.76
C ASP A 640 -27.60 44.45 4.45
N GLY A 641 -28.06 43.51 3.63
CA GLY A 641 -27.61 43.29 2.25
C GLY A 641 -26.36 42.44 2.11
N ASP A 642 -26.03 41.59 3.11
CA ASP A 642 -24.83 40.75 3.09
C ASP A 642 -24.95 39.50 2.19
N GLY A 643 -26.16 39.20 1.71
CA GLY A 643 -26.49 38.05 0.87
C GLY A 643 -27.07 36.84 1.63
N ILE A 644 -27.27 36.97 2.94
CA ILE A 644 -27.90 35.98 3.81
C ILE A 644 -29.27 36.55 4.24
N PRO A 645 -30.39 35.86 3.95
CA PRO A 645 -31.70 36.34 4.39
C PRO A 645 -31.81 36.44 5.92
N ASP A 646 -32.62 37.38 6.42
CA ASP A 646 -32.87 37.66 7.85
C ASP A 646 -33.22 36.42 8.69
N ALA A 647 -33.78 35.38 8.04
CA ALA A 647 -34.18 34.12 8.68
C ALA A 647 -33.01 33.12 8.89
N LEU A 648 -31.85 33.40 8.30
CA LEU A 648 -30.62 32.60 8.35
C LEU A 648 -29.41 33.38 8.88
N ASP A 649 -29.51 34.70 8.92
CA ASP A 649 -28.56 35.61 9.54
C ASP A 649 -28.76 35.66 11.07
N ALA A 650 -27.64 35.67 11.80
CA ALA A 650 -27.60 35.83 13.25
C ALA A 650 -27.46 37.30 13.69
N CYS A 651 -27.16 38.23 12.77
CA CYS A 651 -27.04 39.66 12.99
C CYS A 651 -27.79 40.53 11.93
N PRO A 652 -29.13 40.40 11.71
CA PRO A 652 -29.91 40.96 10.57
C PRO A 652 -30.03 42.49 10.43
N ALA A 653 -29.03 43.24 10.85
CA ALA A 653 -28.92 44.69 10.79
C ALA A 653 -27.45 45.16 10.69
N ILE A 654 -26.48 44.25 10.61
CA ILE A 654 -25.04 44.51 10.62
C ILE A 654 -24.32 43.44 9.77
N ALA A 655 -24.25 43.70 8.46
CA ALA A 655 -23.71 42.80 7.44
C ALA A 655 -22.41 42.08 7.82
N GLY A 656 -22.35 40.76 7.59
CA GLY A 656 -21.20 39.92 7.87
C GLY A 656 -20.96 38.82 6.82
N PRO A 657 -19.97 37.94 7.04
CA PRO A 657 -19.70 36.86 6.12
C PRO A 657 -20.51 35.58 6.45
N ALA A 658 -20.84 34.82 5.41
CA ALA A 658 -21.66 33.60 5.53
C ALA A 658 -21.02 32.47 6.38
N ASP A 659 -19.70 32.47 6.57
CA ASP A 659 -19.02 31.53 7.48
C ASP A 659 -19.25 31.85 8.97
N LYS A 660 -19.63 33.11 9.28
CA LYS A 660 -20.09 33.57 10.61
C LYS A 660 -21.60 33.66 10.75
N LYS A 661 -22.38 33.28 9.72
CA LYS A 661 -23.84 33.50 9.64
C LYS A 661 -24.22 34.99 9.77
N GLY A 662 -23.55 35.85 9.00
CA GLY A 662 -23.89 37.27 8.85
C GLY A 662 -23.50 38.19 10.01
N CYS A 663 -22.85 37.67 11.06
CA CYS A 663 -22.23 38.51 12.08
C CYS A 663 -20.77 38.91 11.73
N PRO A 664 -20.32 40.15 12.02
CA PRO A 664 -18.98 40.66 11.67
C PRO A 664 -17.79 39.97 12.33
#